data_AF-A0AAV1R503-F1
#
_entry.id   AF-A0AAV1R503-F1
#
_cell.length_a   1.000
_cell.length_b   1.000
_cell.length_c   1.000
_cell.angle_alpha   90.00
_cell.angle_beta   90.00
_cell.angle_gamma   90.00
#
_symmetry.space_group_name_H-M   'P 1'
#
loop_
_entity.id
_entity.type
_entity.pdbx_description
1 polymer ?
#
loop_
_entity_poly.entity_id
_entity_poly.type
_entity_poly.pdbx_seq_one_letter_code
_entity_poly.pdbx_strand_id
1 'polypeptide(L)'
;MAVTKTEPINGSTTKTSAPPSSSSSPSMSLKSDLLSTLSLRSLKLKTKQQELLIQSWYPLGRIIGGTLYPGLMVTAAIMYWGLRFLRFAVHIREVCVLTAPFFASNTTLVAYFFGKEIWDSGAGLVAAILIAICPGYISRSVAGSYDNEGVAIFALLLTFYMFVKAVNTGSLAWGLASAFGYFYMVSAWGGYVFIINLIPLYVLVLLITGRYSMRLYVAYNCMYVLGMLLAMQIRFVGFQHVQSGEHMAAMGVFFLMQVFYFLGWVNHLLNDKKKFEAFLRISVTCAVGVGAIALGVGTASGYISPWTGRFYSLLDPTYAKDHIPIIASVSEHQPTAWSSFMFDFQILLFLFPAGLYFCFKRLTDATIFIVMYGLTSMYFAGVMVRLILVATPAVCLISAIAVSATIKNLTMLLRTKSKVSQTGSTKGSGGGKASSKALLDQSQPFQRNGAIALLFGAFYLLSRYAIHCTWVTSEAYSSPSIVLAARGAHGNRVIFDDYREAYYWLRQNTPPEAKVMSWWDYGYQITAMGNRTVIVDNNTWNNTHIATVGRAMSSYEDEAYEIMRSLDVNYVLVVFGGVTGYSSDDINKFLWMVRIGGGVFPVIKEPDYLVNGEYRVDKGAAPKMLNCLMYKLSYYRFGELVTEYGKPPGLEDAESNLGYFDVAAHSPFGRTSPRSEGSPSMELQGILLTGCCSNLLVANRRCKLAPNSTSFAFRRKSSSPKAQTNLKLDHIQQSCNNSASTAGALAQDYPSLSSPSYGCEDVSSYYDSVRGLKGKALKKKLHSVISKHHSLSYKEVWDALKFLDAANVDRPQASSRIIEIYSLRAVSKNLAGKPNGWNREHLWPRSYGLNGGPSLTDLHNIRPADVNVNSSRGNKYYGECREKSIQCLKPANKEASPDTETDKERWAPPTQVRGDIARAIMYMAVCYGLQQPGGLNLHLSDSPSFEHREMGLLSTLLKWNEVDPPSREEKLRNDRVCKFYQHNRNPFVDHPEYASLIWKPVTPSHQSFHFPARKELMK
;
A
#
# COMPACT_ATOMS: atom_id res chain seq x y z
N MET A 1 17.74 -33.58 -34.08
CA MET A 1 18.28 -33.85 -35.43
C MET A 1 18.63 -32.52 -36.09
N ALA A 2 19.90 -32.32 -36.43
CA ALA A 2 20.42 -31.13 -37.09
C ALA A 2 20.49 -31.36 -38.61
N VAL A 3 20.09 -30.37 -39.44
CA VAL A 3 20.54 -30.22 -40.83
C VAL A 3 20.64 -28.73 -41.20
N THR A 4 21.77 -28.44 -41.86
CA THR A 4 22.44 -27.23 -42.34
C THR A 4 21.89 -26.59 -43.64
N LYS A 5 22.31 -25.31 -43.89
CA LYS A 5 22.82 -24.67 -45.15
C LYS A 5 22.19 -23.28 -45.40
N THR A 6 22.82 -22.22 -45.92
CA THR A 6 24.19 -21.79 -46.34
C THR A 6 24.10 -20.31 -46.75
N GLU A 7 25.11 -19.47 -46.47
CA GLU A 7 25.32 -18.12 -47.04
C GLU A 7 26.17 -18.17 -48.32
N PRO A 8 26.20 -17.09 -49.14
CA PRO A 8 27.31 -16.81 -50.04
C PRO A 8 28.02 -15.46 -49.77
N ILE A 9 29.33 -15.49 -50.05
CA ILE A 9 30.35 -14.42 -49.99
C ILE A 9 30.65 -13.91 -51.41
N ASN A 10 30.93 -12.61 -51.56
CA ASN A 10 31.87 -12.00 -52.53
C ASN A 10 31.93 -10.49 -52.20
N GLY A 11 33.04 -9.75 -52.20
CA GLY A 11 34.38 -9.91 -52.76
C GLY A 11 34.84 -8.52 -53.20
N SER A 12 35.86 -7.95 -52.56
CA SER A 12 36.36 -6.58 -52.72
C SER A 12 37.24 -6.38 -53.96
N THR A 13 37.17 -5.21 -54.61
CA THR A 13 38.31 -4.64 -55.37
C THR A 13 38.36 -3.11 -55.28
N THR A 14 39.58 -2.63 -55.12
CA THR A 14 40.07 -1.25 -54.92
C THR A 14 40.22 -0.44 -56.21
N LYS A 15 40.00 0.89 -56.17
CA LYS A 15 40.77 1.90 -56.96
C LYS A 15 40.51 3.36 -56.52
N THR A 16 41.58 3.94 -55.95
CA THR A 16 42.15 5.31 -56.03
C THR A 16 41.39 6.56 -56.55
N SER A 17 41.67 7.67 -55.84
CA SER A 17 41.86 9.09 -56.24
C SER A 17 40.71 10.10 -56.09
N ALA A 18 41.08 11.30 -55.60
CA ALA A 18 40.26 12.37 -55.04
C ALA A 18 39.98 13.54 -56.05
N PRO A 19 39.52 14.73 -55.61
CA PRO A 19 38.16 15.29 -55.69
C PRO A 19 37.98 16.31 -56.85
N PRO A 20 36.75 16.83 -57.12
CA PRO A 20 36.44 18.21 -56.67
C PRO A 20 34.95 18.51 -56.37
N SER A 21 34.74 19.78 -56.05
CA SER A 21 33.60 20.54 -55.50
C SER A 21 32.28 20.67 -56.28
N SER A 22 31.22 20.96 -55.49
CA SER A 22 30.11 21.91 -55.70
C SER A 22 28.74 21.46 -56.28
N SER A 23 27.70 21.89 -55.53
CA SER A 23 26.28 22.13 -55.88
C SER A 23 25.34 20.94 -56.18
N SER A 24 24.33 20.73 -55.30
CA SER A 24 22.91 21.08 -55.55
C SER A 24 21.90 20.23 -54.74
N SER A 25 21.09 20.92 -53.92
CA SER A 25 19.71 20.60 -53.43
C SER A 25 19.44 19.41 -52.46
N PRO A 26 18.64 19.62 -51.39
CA PRO A 26 18.25 18.59 -50.44
C PRO A 26 16.86 18.01 -50.77
N SER A 27 16.74 16.70 -51.00
CA SER A 27 15.46 16.01 -50.77
C SER A 27 15.65 14.51 -50.58
N MET A 28 14.89 13.94 -49.64
CA MET A 28 14.72 12.51 -49.35
C MET A 28 15.86 11.77 -48.61
N SER A 29 16.03 12.02 -47.30
CA SER A 29 16.62 11.01 -46.39
C SER A 29 15.81 10.76 -45.10
N LEU A 30 14.63 11.36 -44.93
CA LEU A 30 13.86 11.21 -43.68
C LEU A 30 13.10 9.87 -43.54
N LYS A 31 12.92 9.10 -44.63
CA LYS A 31 12.17 7.83 -44.60
C LYS A 31 13.02 6.60 -44.24
N SER A 32 14.31 6.59 -44.58
CA SER A 32 15.19 5.44 -44.27
C SER A 32 15.60 5.43 -42.79
N ASP A 33 15.82 6.60 -42.19
CA ASP A 33 16.22 6.71 -40.78
C ASP A 33 15.06 6.43 -39.82
N LEU A 34 13.82 6.70 -40.22
CA LEU A 34 12.64 6.39 -39.40
C LEU A 34 12.37 4.88 -39.36
N LEU A 35 12.55 4.18 -40.49
CA LEU A 35 12.36 2.72 -40.58
C LEU A 35 13.50 1.94 -39.93
N SER A 36 14.75 2.43 -40.01
CA SER A 36 15.90 1.81 -39.34
C SER A 36 15.85 1.99 -37.82
N THR A 37 15.41 3.17 -37.33
CA THR A 37 15.22 3.41 -35.89
C THR A 37 14.01 2.68 -35.31
N LEU A 38 12.93 2.46 -36.08
CA LEU A 38 11.79 1.61 -35.67
C LEU A 38 12.18 0.12 -35.60
N SER A 39 13.00 -0.36 -36.55
CA SER A 39 13.48 -1.75 -36.56
C SER A 39 14.42 -2.06 -35.38
N LEU A 40 15.39 -1.19 -35.10
CA LEU A 40 16.30 -1.33 -33.96
C LEU A 40 15.61 -1.16 -32.59
N ARG A 41 14.55 -0.35 -32.51
CA ARG A 41 13.70 -0.28 -31.31
C ARG A 41 12.84 -1.53 -31.13
N SER A 42 12.33 -2.15 -32.20
CA SER A 42 11.57 -3.41 -32.09
C SER A 42 12.43 -4.58 -31.63
N LEU A 43 13.69 -4.65 -32.08
CA LEU A 43 14.66 -5.64 -31.59
C LEU A 43 15.05 -5.40 -30.12
N LYS A 44 15.26 -4.14 -29.70
CA LYS A 44 15.52 -3.82 -28.28
C LYS A 44 14.32 -4.08 -27.36
N LEU A 45 13.09 -3.90 -27.86
CA LEU A 45 11.86 -4.28 -27.15
C LEU A 45 11.76 -5.78 -26.92
N LYS A 46 12.15 -6.62 -27.90
CA LYS A 46 12.21 -8.09 -27.73
C LYS A 46 13.18 -8.52 -26.63
N THR A 47 14.34 -7.87 -26.49
CA THR A 47 15.31 -8.18 -25.41
C THR A 47 14.92 -7.64 -24.04
N LYS A 48 14.16 -6.54 -23.95
CA LYS A 48 13.66 -6.00 -22.66
C LYS A 48 12.44 -6.72 -22.11
N GLN A 49 11.72 -7.49 -22.94
CA GLN A 49 10.54 -8.23 -22.51
C GLN A 49 10.87 -9.52 -21.73
N GLN A 50 12.15 -9.84 -21.51
CA GLN A 50 12.58 -11.07 -20.85
C GLN A 50 13.30 -10.73 -19.54
N GLU A 51 12.58 -10.13 -18.59
CA GLU A 51 13.04 -9.99 -17.21
C GLU A 51 12.77 -11.31 -16.47
N LEU A 52 13.84 -12.04 -16.16
CA LEU A 52 13.80 -13.13 -15.18
C LEU A 52 13.86 -12.50 -13.80
N LEU A 53 12.78 -12.61 -13.04
CA LEU A 53 12.75 -12.14 -11.67
C LEU A 53 13.22 -13.27 -10.75
N ILE A 54 14.47 -13.18 -10.31
CA ILE A 54 15.09 -14.14 -9.37
C ILE A 54 14.55 -13.91 -7.94
N GLN A 55 14.00 -12.73 -7.66
CA GLN A 55 13.47 -12.34 -6.35
C GLN A 55 12.13 -13.00 -5.99
N SER A 56 11.43 -13.66 -6.92
CA SER A 56 10.17 -14.37 -6.65
C SER A 56 10.28 -15.82 -7.11
N TRP A 57 9.61 -16.72 -6.37
CA TRP A 57 9.67 -18.17 -6.57
C TRP A 57 11.08 -18.76 -6.40
N TYR A 58 11.83 -18.38 -5.37
CA TYR A 58 13.09 -19.08 -5.09
C TYR A 58 12.82 -20.57 -4.75
N PRO A 59 13.56 -21.55 -5.32
CA PRO A 59 14.75 -21.42 -6.19
C PRO A 59 14.49 -21.41 -7.71
N LEU A 60 13.23 -21.51 -8.14
CA LEU A 60 12.83 -21.65 -9.56
C LEU A 60 13.03 -20.35 -10.38
N GLY A 61 12.72 -19.20 -9.77
CA GLY A 61 12.61 -17.91 -10.46
C GLY A 61 11.34 -17.81 -11.34
N ARG A 62 10.95 -16.58 -11.70
CA ARG A 62 9.77 -16.33 -12.55
C ARG A 62 10.12 -15.50 -13.80
N ILE A 63 9.73 -15.99 -14.98
CA ILE A 63 9.84 -15.25 -16.24
C ILE A 63 8.61 -14.36 -16.40
N ILE A 64 8.71 -13.06 -16.06
CA ILE A 64 7.53 -12.19 -16.01
C ILE A 64 6.95 -11.92 -17.40
N GLY A 65 7.77 -11.55 -18.38
CA GLY A 65 7.26 -11.14 -19.69
C GLY A 65 6.68 -12.26 -20.56
N GLY A 66 6.76 -13.52 -20.11
CA GLY A 66 6.05 -14.65 -20.70
C GLY A 66 4.88 -15.17 -19.86
N THR A 67 4.75 -14.76 -18.59
CA THR A 67 3.76 -15.28 -17.63
C THR A 67 2.70 -14.25 -17.23
N LEU A 68 2.65 -13.11 -17.90
CA LEU A 68 1.76 -12.00 -17.54
C LEU A 68 1.22 -11.26 -18.78
N TYR A 69 0.01 -10.74 -18.65
CA TYR A 69 -0.68 -9.92 -19.65
C TYR A 69 -0.13 -8.48 -19.66
N PRO A 70 0.54 -8.02 -20.74
CA PRO A 70 1.28 -6.76 -20.70
C PRO A 70 0.41 -5.50 -20.84
N GLY A 71 -0.89 -5.64 -21.12
CA GLY A 71 -1.77 -4.54 -21.52
C GLY A 71 -1.86 -3.42 -20.48
N LEU A 72 -2.06 -3.75 -19.21
CA LEU A 72 -2.16 -2.76 -18.13
C LEU A 72 -0.86 -1.94 -17.97
N MET A 73 0.29 -2.61 -18.02
CA MET A 73 1.61 -1.98 -17.87
C MET A 73 1.93 -1.08 -19.06
N VAL A 74 1.66 -1.55 -20.29
CA VAL A 74 1.89 -0.78 -21.51
C VAL A 74 0.98 0.45 -21.52
N THR A 75 -0.28 0.32 -21.14
CA THR A 75 -1.22 1.44 -21.06
C THR A 75 -0.76 2.49 -20.04
N ALA A 76 -0.39 2.08 -18.82
CA ALA A 76 0.12 3.01 -17.81
C ALA A 76 1.44 3.67 -18.24
N ALA A 77 2.33 2.93 -18.90
CA ALA A 77 3.57 3.47 -19.45
C ALA A 77 3.28 4.51 -20.54
N ILE A 78 2.37 4.23 -21.49
CA ILE A 78 1.98 5.18 -22.54
C ILE A 78 1.39 6.45 -21.92
N MET A 79 0.54 6.33 -20.91
CA MET A 79 0.03 7.49 -20.16
C MET A 79 1.15 8.30 -19.51
N TYR A 80 2.10 7.64 -18.85
CA TYR A 80 3.26 8.27 -18.22
C TYR A 80 4.15 9.00 -19.24
N TRP A 81 4.51 8.35 -20.35
CA TRP A 81 5.32 8.94 -21.42
C TRP A 81 4.58 10.09 -22.10
N GLY A 82 3.26 9.99 -22.28
CA GLY A 82 2.41 11.05 -22.81
C GLY A 82 2.39 12.29 -21.91
N LEU A 83 2.19 12.10 -20.60
CA LEU A 83 2.22 13.20 -19.62
C LEU A 83 3.61 13.87 -19.56
N ARG A 84 4.67 13.08 -19.64
CA ARG A 84 6.04 13.59 -19.67
C ARG A 84 6.36 14.32 -20.98
N PHE A 85 5.82 13.86 -22.10
CA PHE A 85 5.90 14.57 -23.39
C PHE A 85 5.23 15.95 -23.31
N LEU A 86 4.12 16.06 -22.57
CA LEU A 86 3.43 17.31 -22.25
C LEU A 86 4.11 18.15 -21.15
N ARG A 87 5.31 17.76 -20.69
CA ARG A 87 6.10 18.40 -19.61
C ARG A 87 5.47 18.38 -18.22
N PHE A 88 4.47 17.54 -17.96
CA PHE A 88 3.99 17.32 -16.59
C PHE A 88 4.96 16.39 -15.84
N ALA A 89 5.49 16.86 -14.71
CA ALA A 89 6.36 16.07 -13.83
C ALA A 89 5.52 15.21 -12.86
N VAL A 90 4.98 14.10 -13.35
CA VAL A 90 4.16 13.15 -12.56
C VAL A 90 4.99 11.90 -12.25
N HIS A 91 4.92 11.41 -11.02
CA HIS A 91 5.55 10.14 -10.63
C HIS A 91 4.74 8.94 -11.16
N ILE A 92 5.39 7.85 -11.57
CA ILE A 92 4.73 6.67 -12.16
C ILE A 92 3.64 6.07 -11.25
N ARG A 93 3.86 6.10 -9.93
CA ARG A 93 2.89 5.65 -8.93
C ARG A 93 1.56 6.39 -9.03
N GLU A 94 1.58 7.71 -9.23
CA GLU A 94 0.35 8.51 -9.35
C GLU A 94 -0.42 8.17 -10.63
N VAL A 95 0.30 7.87 -11.72
CA VAL A 95 -0.30 7.37 -12.96
C VAL A 95 -0.97 6.01 -12.73
N CYS A 96 -0.29 5.07 -12.05
CA CYS A 96 -0.87 3.77 -11.71
C CYS A 96 -2.13 3.89 -10.83
N VAL A 97 -2.10 4.74 -9.80
CA VAL A 97 -3.24 4.98 -8.89
C VAL A 97 -4.47 5.52 -9.62
N LEU A 98 -4.26 6.42 -10.60
CA LEU A 98 -5.33 7.10 -11.34
C LEU A 98 -5.73 6.39 -12.66
N THR A 99 -5.07 5.29 -13.03
CA THR A 99 -5.38 4.56 -14.27
C THR A 99 -6.81 3.99 -14.23
N ALA A 100 -7.22 3.35 -13.14
CA ALA A 100 -8.55 2.76 -13.04
C ALA A 100 -9.69 3.79 -13.13
N PRO A 101 -9.68 4.92 -12.38
CA PRO A 101 -10.68 5.98 -12.54
C PRO A 101 -10.72 6.60 -13.95
N PHE A 102 -9.57 6.76 -14.59
CA PHE A 102 -9.49 7.27 -15.97
C PHE A 102 -10.22 6.34 -16.95
N PHE A 103 -9.98 5.03 -16.85
CA PHE A 103 -10.68 4.05 -17.69
C PHE A 103 -12.16 3.91 -17.31
N ALA A 104 -12.52 3.99 -16.03
CA ALA A 104 -13.91 3.98 -15.60
C ALA A 104 -14.72 5.14 -16.21
N SER A 105 -14.14 6.35 -16.28
CA SER A 105 -14.75 7.48 -16.98
C SER A 105 -14.94 7.18 -18.47
N ASN A 106 -13.92 6.63 -19.15
CA ASN A 106 -14.04 6.26 -20.56
C ASN A 106 -15.06 5.13 -20.81
N THR A 107 -15.23 4.20 -19.85
CA THR A 107 -16.26 3.16 -19.90
C THR A 107 -17.66 3.76 -19.98
N THR A 108 -17.93 4.87 -19.30
CA THR A 108 -19.24 5.56 -19.38
C THR A 108 -19.55 6.09 -20.79
N LEU A 109 -18.53 6.60 -21.49
CA LEU A 109 -18.64 7.11 -22.85
C LEU A 109 -18.88 5.97 -23.85
N VAL A 110 -18.18 4.85 -23.69
CA VAL A 110 -18.42 3.65 -24.51
C VAL A 110 -19.81 3.08 -24.24
N ALA A 111 -20.26 3.04 -22.98
CA ALA A 111 -21.59 2.59 -22.62
C ALA A 111 -22.70 3.46 -23.24
N TYR A 112 -22.50 4.79 -23.31
CA TYR A 112 -23.40 5.69 -24.02
C TYR A 112 -23.53 5.31 -25.51
N PHE A 113 -22.40 5.19 -26.21
CA PHE A 113 -22.40 4.85 -27.63
C PHE A 113 -22.98 3.46 -27.88
N PHE A 114 -22.73 2.50 -26.99
CA PHE A 114 -23.28 1.16 -27.11
C PHE A 114 -24.79 1.13 -26.87
N GLY A 115 -25.29 1.79 -25.82
CA GLY A 115 -26.73 1.93 -25.57
C GLY A 115 -27.47 2.66 -26.69
N LYS A 116 -26.83 3.66 -27.32
CA LYS A 116 -27.36 4.38 -28.48
C LYS A 116 -27.52 3.49 -29.72
N GLU A 117 -26.59 2.58 -29.98
CA GLU A 117 -26.67 1.64 -31.10
C GLU A 117 -27.73 0.54 -30.88
N ILE A 118 -27.98 0.14 -29.63
CA ILE A 118 -28.95 -0.91 -29.33
C ILE A 118 -30.40 -0.38 -29.40
N TRP A 119 -30.66 0.82 -28.88
CA TRP A 119 -32.03 1.32 -28.73
C TRP A 119 -32.22 2.76 -29.20
N ASP A 120 -31.94 3.75 -28.34
CA ASP A 120 -32.02 5.17 -28.66
C ASP A 120 -31.05 6.00 -27.81
N SER A 121 -30.90 7.29 -28.17
CA SER A 121 -29.99 8.19 -27.45
C SER A 121 -30.39 8.40 -25.98
N GLY A 122 -31.69 8.26 -25.66
CA GLY A 122 -32.19 8.30 -24.28
C GLY A 122 -31.69 7.12 -23.45
N ALA A 123 -31.81 5.90 -23.99
CA ALA A 123 -31.29 4.69 -23.34
C ALA A 123 -29.77 4.76 -23.17
N GLY A 124 -29.04 5.31 -24.14
CA GLY A 124 -27.60 5.56 -24.03
C GLY A 124 -27.23 6.48 -22.86
N LEU A 125 -27.94 7.60 -22.68
CA LEU A 125 -27.68 8.52 -21.56
C LEU A 125 -27.96 7.86 -20.21
N VAL A 126 -29.08 7.15 -20.10
CA VAL A 126 -29.42 6.43 -18.86
C VAL A 126 -28.39 5.35 -18.55
N ALA A 127 -27.94 4.59 -19.55
CA ALA A 127 -26.90 3.57 -19.38
C ALA A 127 -25.58 4.16 -18.86
N ALA A 128 -25.15 5.30 -19.42
CA ALA A 128 -23.95 5.99 -18.99
C ALA A 128 -24.02 6.49 -17.54
N ILE A 129 -25.19 7.00 -17.11
CA ILE A 129 -25.40 7.44 -15.73
C ILE A 129 -25.39 6.24 -14.78
N LEU A 130 -26.09 5.15 -15.11
CA LEU A 130 -26.18 3.97 -14.25
C LEU A 130 -24.83 3.29 -14.06
N ILE A 131 -24.04 3.11 -15.13
CA ILE A 131 -22.74 2.45 -15.03
C ILE A 131 -21.69 3.32 -14.29
N ALA A 132 -21.81 4.65 -14.35
CA ALA A 132 -20.86 5.56 -13.71
C ALA A 132 -20.82 5.43 -12.18
N ILE A 133 -21.96 5.07 -11.56
CA ILE A 133 -22.10 4.97 -10.11
C ILE A 133 -22.30 3.54 -9.60
N CYS A 134 -22.32 2.53 -10.49
CA CYS A 134 -22.67 1.17 -10.08
C CYS A 134 -21.62 0.55 -9.15
N PRO A 135 -21.99 0.11 -7.93
CA PRO A 135 -21.07 -0.46 -6.95
C PRO A 135 -20.33 -1.70 -7.46
N GLY A 136 -21.02 -2.56 -8.21
CA GLY A 136 -20.42 -3.76 -8.80
C GLY A 136 -19.21 -3.46 -9.68
N TYR A 137 -19.20 -2.33 -10.39
CA TYR A 137 -18.04 -1.89 -11.18
C TYR A 137 -17.00 -1.15 -10.31
N ILE A 138 -17.46 -0.26 -9.43
CA ILE A 138 -16.60 0.57 -8.56
C ILE A 138 -15.74 -0.29 -7.62
N SER A 139 -16.26 -1.43 -7.17
CA SER A 139 -15.56 -2.37 -6.28
C SER A 139 -14.16 -2.77 -6.77
N ARG A 140 -13.93 -2.79 -8.09
CA ARG A 140 -12.64 -3.13 -8.73
C ARG A 140 -12.02 -1.98 -9.53
N SER A 141 -12.68 -0.81 -9.59
CA SER A 141 -12.22 0.37 -10.32
C SER A 141 -11.95 1.59 -9.41
N VAL A 142 -11.82 1.39 -8.11
CA VAL A 142 -11.52 2.45 -7.14
C VAL A 142 -10.11 3.01 -7.35
N ALA A 143 -9.92 4.29 -7.02
CA ALA A 143 -8.61 4.92 -7.08
C ALA A 143 -7.61 4.19 -6.17
N GLY A 144 -6.44 3.84 -6.71
CA GLY A 144 -5.42 3.04 -6.00
C GLY A 144 -5.51 1.54 -6.27
N SER A 145 -6.63 1.04 -6.81
CA SER A 145 -6.74 -0.34 -7.31
C SER A 145 -6.14 -0.44 -8.71
N TYR A 146 -4.85 -0.78 -8.78
CA TYR A 146 -4.14 -1.02 -10.05
C TYR A 146 -4.20 -2.50 -10.41
N ASP A 147 -5.39 -2.94 -10.84
CA ASP A 147 -5.64 -4.30 -11.32
C ASP A 147 -6.11 -4.30 -12.78
N ASN A 148 -5.97 -5.45 -13.44
CA ASN A 148 -6.24 -5.61 -14.88
C ASN A 148 -7.71 -5.32 -15.22
N GLU A 149 -8.62 -5.65 -14.31
CA GLU A 149 -10.06 -5.48 -14.40
C GLU A 149 -10.48 -4.03 -14.73
N GLY A 150 -9.78 -3.04 -14.17
CA GLY A 150 -10.12 -1.62 -14.36
C GLY A 150 -10.07 -1.19 -15.83
N VAL A 151 -9.12 -1.74 -16.58
CA VAL A 151 -8.94 -1.49 -18.03
C VAL A 151 -9.73 -2.51 -18.87
N ALA A 152 -9.89 -3.74 -18.37
CA ALA A 152 -10.53 -4.83 -19.10
C ALA A 152 -12.00 -4.56 -19.41
N ILE A 153 -12.77 -3.97 -18.48
CA ILE A 153 -14.20 -3.69 -18.71
C ILE A 153 -14.41 -2.64 -19.80
N PHE A 154 -13.54 -1.63 -19.86
CA PHE A 154 -13.50 -0.68 -20.96
C PHE A 154 -13.24 -1.40 -22.29
N ALA A 155 -12.21 -2.25 -22.35
CA ALA A 155 -11.84 -2.99 -23.55
C ALA A 155 -12.95 -3.96 -24.01
N LEU A 156 -13.63 -4.61 -23.07
CA LEU A 156 -14.75 -5.52 -23.30
C LEU A 156 -15.93 -4.78 -23.94
N LEU A 157 -16.38 -3.67 -23.33
CA LEU A 157 -17.46 -2.87 -23.89
C LEU A 157 -17.10 -2.25 -25.24
N LEU A 158 -15.85 -1.81 -25.41
CA LEU A 158 -15.38 -1.25 -26.67
C LEU A 158 -15.42 -2.31 -27.79
N THR A 159 -15.01 -3.54 -27.49
CA THR A 159 -15.03 -4.66 -28.42
C THR A 159 -16.46 -5.00 -28.84
N PHE A 160 -17.38 -5.10 -27.87
CA PHE A 160 -18.80 -5.37 -28.13
C PHE A 160 -19.48 -4.25 -28.92
N TYR A 161 -19.21 -2.99 -28.58
CA TYR A 161 -19.69 -1.83 -29.32
C TYR A 161 -19.23 -1.87 -30.79
N MET A 162 -17.93 -2.04 -31.02
CA MET A 162 -17.36 -2.10 -32.37
C MET A 162 -17.93 -3.28 -33.17
N PHE A 163 -18.13 -4.43 -32.52
CA PHE A 163 -18.69 -5.62 -33.14
C PHE A 163 -20.16 -5.43 -33.55
N VAL A 164 -21.03 -4.96 -32.64
CA VAL A 164 -22.45 -4.70 -32.96
C VAL A 164 -22.58 -3.64 -34.04
N LYS A 165 -21.73 -2.61 -34.01
CA LYS A 165 -21.69 -1.61 -35.09
C LYS A 165 -21.25 -2.20 -36.43
N ALA A 166 -20.30 -3.15 -36.43
CA ALA A 166 -19.90 -3.88 -37.63
C ALA A 166 -21.06 -4.74 -38.18
N VAL A 167 -21.84 -5.41 -37.32
CA VAL A 167 -23.01 -6.19 -37.74
C VAL A 167 -24.11 -5.29 -38.32
N ASN A 168 -24.40 -4.15 -37.67
CA ASN A 168 -25.43 -3.21 -38.14
C ASN A 168 -25.06 -2.57 -39.49
N THR A 169 -23.81 -2.13 -39.65
CA THR A 169 -23.35 -1.42 -40.85
C THR A 169 -22.89 -2.34 -41.97
N GLY A 170 -22.35 -3.52 -41.65
CA GLY A 170 -21.70 -4.44 -42.59
C GLY A 170 -20.36 -3.94 -43.14
N SER A 171 -19.75 -2.92 -42.52
CA SER A 171 -18.48 -2.36 -42.99
C SER A 171 -17.27 -3.14 -42.47
N LEU A 172 -16.32 -3.41 -43.36
CA LEU A 172 -15.03 -4.03 -43.02
C LEU A 172 -14.24 -3.20 -42.01
N ALA A 173 -14.32 -1.87 -42.07
CA ALA A 173 -13.56 -0.98 -41.18
C ALA A 173 -13.95 -1.19 -39.70
N TRP A 174 -15.24 -1.36 -39.41
CA TRP A 174 -15.72 -1.64 -38.05
C TRP A 174 -15.38 -3.07 -37.62
N GLY A 175 -15.33 -4.03 -38.55
CA GLY A 175 -14.82 -5.38 -38.29
C GLY A 175 -13.34 -5.40 -37.88
N LEU A 176 -12.50 -4.64 -38.60
CA LEU A 176 -11.09 -4.45 -38.25
C LEU A 176 -10.91 -3.76 -36.89
N ALA A 177 -11.70 -2.71 -36.64
CA ALA A 177 -11.67 -2.00 -35.35
C ALA A 177 -12.08 -2.92 -34.19
N SER A 178 -13.05 -3.81 -34.40
CA SER A 178 -13.44 -4.84 -33.43
C SER A 178 -12.30 -5.83 -33.15
N ALA A 179 -11.57 -6.27 -34.18
CA ALA A 179 -10.40 -7.13 -34.02
C ALA A 179 -9.28 -6.47 -33.21
N PHE A 180 -9.00 -5.18 -33.42
CA PHE A 180 -8.04 -4.41 -32.61
C PHE A 180 -8.52 -4.21 -31.17
N GLY A 181 -9.82 -3.97 -30.96
CA GLY A 181 -10.43 -3.95 -29.63
C GLY A 181 -10.25 -5.29 -28.90
N TYR A 182 -10.48 -6.40 -29.61
CA TYR A 182 -10.25 -7.74 -29.09
C TYR A 182 -8.77 -7.99 -28.76
N PHE A 183 -7.84 -7.60 -29.63
CA PHE A 183 -6.41 -7.69 -29.35
C PHE A 183 -6.02 -6.93 -28.07
N TYR A 184 -6.53 -5.70 -27.90
CA TYR A 184 -6.31 -4.92 -26.69
C TYR A 184 -6.85 -5.65 -25.45
N MET A 185 -8.04 -6.24 -25.55
CA MET A 185 -8.62 -7.05 -24.49
C MET A 185 -7.75 -8.27 -24.14
N VAL A 186 -7.30 -9.05 -25.13
CA VAL A 186 -6.42 -10.22 -24.92
C VAL A 186 -5.12 -9.79 -24.25
N SER A 187 -4.61 -8.60 -24.59
CA SER A 187 -3.40 -8.07 -23.95
C SER A 187 -3.61 -7.64 -22.50
N ALA A 188 -4.83 -7.25 -22.12
CA ALA A 188 -5.15 -6.69 -20.80
C ALA A 188 -5.62 -7.73 -19.79
N TRP A 189 -6.49 -8.67 -20.18
CA TRP A 189 -7.13 -9.58 -19.23
C TRP A 189 -7.48 -10.95 -19.83
N GLY A 190 -7.33 -12.00 -19.02
CA GLY A 190 -7.65 -13.38 -19.39
C GLY A 190 -9.13 -13.66 -19.70
N GLY A 191 -10.04 -12.74 -19.39
CA GLY A 191 -11.45 -12.85 -19.77
C GLY A 191 -11.73 -12.63 -21.26
N TYR A 192 -10.71 -12.51 -22.11
CA TYR A 192 -10.90 -12.57 -23.57
C TYR A 192 -11.55 -13.89 -24.03
N VAL A 193 -11.39 -14.97 -23.25
CA VAL A 193 -12.08 -16.26 -23.45
C VAL A 193 -13.60 -16.11 -23.39
N PHE A 194 -14.11 -15.18 -22.58
CA PHE A 194 -15.55 -14.87 -22.53
C PHE A 194 -16.04 -14.25 -23.85
N ILE A 195 -15.29 -13.28 -24.40
CA ILE A 195 -15.66 -12.61 -25.66
C ILE A 195 -15.67 -13.59 -26.83
N ILE A 196 -14.62 -14.40 -26.95
CA ILE A 196 -14.46 -15.32 -28.08
C ILE A 196 -15.43 -16.49 -28.02
N ASN A 197 -16.09 -16.76 -26.89
CA ASN A 197 -17.16 -17.75 -26.81
C ASN A 197 -18.56 -17.12 -26.94
N LEU A 198 -18.74 -15.90 -26.46
CA LEU A 198 -20.03 -15.19 -26.57
C LEU A 198 -20.35 -14.76 -28.01
N ILE A 199 -19.36 -14.26 -28.76
CA ILE A 199 -19.58 -13.82 -30.15
C ILE A 199 -19.99 -14.98 -31.08
N PRO A 200 -19.30 -16.14 -31.10
CA PRO A 200 -19.75 -17.30 -31.87
C PRO A 200 -21.11 -17.83 -31.41
N LEU A 201 -21.39 -17.84 -30.10
CA LEU A 201 -22.70 -18.23 -29.59
C LEU A 201 -23.81 -17.32 -30.15
N TYR A 202 -23.57 -16.00 -30.19
CA TYR A 202 -24.47 -15.04 -30.83
C TYR A 202 -24.66 -15.32 -32.33
N VAL A 203 -23.57 -15.57 -33.07
CA VAL A 203 -23.63 -15.92 -34.50
C VAL A 203 -24.43 -17.21 -34.71
N LEU A 204 -24.22 -18.22 -33.87
CA LEU A 204 -24.95 -19.49 -33.92
C LEU A 204 -26.46 -19.27 -33.70
N VAL A 205 -26.84 -18.43 -32.73
CA VAL A 205 -28.25 -18.07 -32.51
C VAL A 205 -28.84 -17.33 -33.71
N LEU A 206 -28.09 -16.45 -34.36
CA LEU A 206 -28.53 -15.80 -35.61
C LEU A 206 -28.71 -16.79 -36.77
N LEU A 207 -27.85 -17.81 -36.87
CA LEU A 207 -28.01 -18.89 -37.83
C LEU A 207 -29.27 -19.72 -37.55
N ILE A 208 -29.51 -20.12 -36.30
CA ILE A 208 -30.68 -20.92 -35.89
C ILE A 208 -31.98 -20.14 -36.08
N THR A 209 -31.99 -18.84 -35.79
CA THR A 209 -33.17 -17.98 -36.00
C THR A 209 -33.42 -17.64 -37.47
N GLY A 210 -32.60 -18.12 -38.40
CA GLY A 210 -32.72 -17.89 -39.83
C GLY A 210 -32.33 -16.48 -40.28
N ARG A 211 -31.68 -15.69 -39.41
CA ARG A 211 -31.26 -14.30 -39.68
C ARG A 211 -29.83 -14.21 -40.20
N TYR A 212 -29.48 -15.08 -41.14
CA TYR A 212 -28.19 -15.02 -41.81
C TYR A 212 -28.13 -13.82 -42.77
N SER A 213 -27.04 -13.06 -42.70
CA SER A 213 -26.80 -11.89 -43.56
C SER A 213 -25.34 -11.80 -43.96
N MET A 214 -25.06 -11.26 -45.15
CA MET A 214 -23.69 -10.97 -45.60
C MET A 214 -22.97 -9.99 -44.67
N ARG A 215 -23.71 -9.11 -43.99
CA ARG A 215 -23.15 -8.18 -42.99
C ARG A 215 -22.55 -8.93 -41.81
N LEU A 216 -23.26 -9.95 -41.32
CA LEU A 216 -22.79 -10.83 -40.24
C LEU A 216 -21.56 -11.62 -40.66
N TYR A 217 -21.58 -12.15 -41.89
CA TYR A 217 -20.46 -12.90 -42.45
C TYR A 217 -19.18 -12.06 -42.54
N VAL A 218 -19.26 -10.84 -43.06
CA VAL A 218 -18.11 -9.91 -43.15
C VAL A 218 -17.62 -9.53 -41.76
N ALA A 219 -18.52 -9.17 -40.84
CA ALA A 219 -18.16 -8.74 -39.49
C ALA A 219 -17.46 -9.85 -38.70
N TYR A 220 -18.04 -11.06 -38.66
CA TYR A 220 -17.52 -12.17 -37.87
C TYR A 220 -16.21 -12.73 -38.43
N ASN A 221 -16.12 -12.98 -39.74
CA ASN A 221 -14.89 -13.54 -40.32
C ASN A 221 -13.71 -12.58 -40.21
N CYS A 222 -13.95 -11.27 -40.42
CA CYS A 222 -12.91 -10.26 -40.25
C CYS A 222 -12.42 -10.21 -38.81
N MET A 223 -13.34 -10.22 -37.83
CA MET A 223 -13.00 -10.19 -36.41
C MET A 223 -12.25 -11.47 -35.99
N TYR A 224 -12.71 -12.64 -36.42
CA TYR A 224 -12.11 -13.93 -36.05
C TYR A 224 -10.71 -14.09 -36.64
N VAL A 225 -10.52 -13.94 -37.96
CA VAL A 225 -9.22 -14.19 -38.60
C VAL A 225 -8.16 -13.21 -38.09
N LEU A 226 -8.47 -11.91 -38.07
CA LEU A 226 -7.50 -10.92 -37.60
C LEU A 226 -7.31 -10.99 -36.07
N GLY A 227 -8.39 -11.18 -35.32
CA GLY A 227 -8.34 -11.32 -33.86
C GLY A 227 -7.51 -12.52 -33.43
N MET A 228 -7.64 -13.65 -34.11
CA MET A 228 -6.85 -14.86 -33.90
C MET A 228 -5.35 -14.59 -34.13
N LEU A 229 -4.99 -14.02 -35.30
CA LEU A 229 -3.60 -13.72 -35.65
C LEU A 229 -2.95 -12.74 -34.68
N LEU A 230 -3.71 -11.73 -34.22
CA LEU A 230 -3.22 -10.75 -33.24
C LEU A 230 -3.10 -11.37 -31.84
N ALA A 231 -4.06 -12.19 -31.41
CA ALA A 231 -4.02 -12.85 -30.10
C ALA A 231 -2.79 -13.77 -29.95
N MET A 232 -2.39 -14.47 -31.02
CA MET A 232 -1.19 -15.32 -31.02
C MET A 232 0.12 -14.56 -30.78
N GLN A 233 0.16 -13.25 -31.03
CA GLN A 233 1.37 -12.44 -30.82
C GLN A 233 1.70 -12.25 -29.34
N ILE A 234 0.73 -12.43 -28.45
CA ILE A 234 0.93 -12.30 -27.00
C ILE A 234 1.57 -13.58 -26.49
N ARG A 235 2.79 -13.48 -25.97
CA ARG A 235 3.62 -14.62 -25.56
C ARG A 235 2.97 -15.52 -24.52
N PHE A 236 2.16 -14.95 -23.62
CA PHE A 236 1.38 -15.72 -22.63
C PHE A 236 0.34 -16.64 -23.27
N VAL A 237 -0.32 -16.17 -24.34
CA VAL A 237 -1.36 -16.91 -25.06
C VAL A 237 -0.72 -17.86 -26.06
N GLY A 238 0.26 -17.39 -26.84
CA GLY A 238 1.00 -18.17 -27.82
C GLY A 238 0.07 -18.98 -28.74
N PHE A 239 0.26 -20.30 -28.78
CA PHE A 239 -0.56 -21.23 -29.58
C PHE A 239 -1.78 -21.78 -28.83
N GLN A 240 -2.02 -21.40 -27.58
CA GLN A 240 -3.21 -21.83 -26.83
C GLN A 240 -4.49 -21.44 -27.56
N HIS A 241 -4.47 -20.33 -28.31
CA HIS A 241 -5.63 -19.88 -29.07
C HIS A 241 -6.12 -20.89 -30.14
N VAL A 242 -5.25 -21.78 -30.62
CA VAL A 242 -5.60 -22.83 -31.61
C VAL A 242 -5.72 -24.20 -30.94
N GLN A 243 -4.89 -24.47 -29.93
CA GLN A 243 -4.79 -25.80 -29.32
C GLN A 243 -5.77 -26.02 -28.15
N SER A 244 -6.23 -24.95 -27.52
CA SER A 244 -7.11 -25.04 -26.36
C SER A 244 -8.55 -25.36 -26.74
N GLY A 245 -9.16 -26.31 -26.03
CA GLY A 245 -10.59 -26.63 -26.10
C GLY A 245 -11.50 -25.40 -25.90
N GLU A 246 -11.02 -24.37 -25.20
CA GLU A 246 -11.76 -23.14 -24.88
C GLU A 246 -12.07 -22.26 -26.11
N HIS A 247 -11.31 -22.42 -27.20
CA HIS A 247 -11.46 -21.62 -28.43
C HIS A 247 -12.11 -22.40 -29.58
N MET A 248 -12.37 -23.69 -29.38
CA MET A 248 -12.93 -24.58 -30.40
C MET A 248 -14.33 -24.16 -30.85
N ALA A 249 -15.13 -23.54 -29.98
CA ALA A 249 -16.44 -23.02 -30.35
C ALA A 249 -16.33 -21.93 -31.43
N ALA A 250 -15.35 -21.04 -31.33
CA ALA A 250 -15.11 -20.00 -32.32
C ALA A 250 -14.62 -20.58 -33.65
N MET A 251 -13.72 -21.55 -33.61
CA MET A 251 -13.25 -22.25 -34.81
C MET A 251 -14.37 -23.02 -35.50
N GLY A 252 -15.22 -23.72 -34.73
CA GLY A 252 -16.37 -24.46 -35.24
C GLY A 252 -17.39 -23.56 -35.93
N VAL A 253 -17.76 -22.43 -35.32
CA VAL A 253 -18.70 -21.47 -35.93
C VAL A 253 -18.09 -20.76 -37.14
N PHE A 254 -16.77 -20.50 -37.14
CA PHE A 254 -16.08 -20.00 -38.33
C PHE A 254 -16.22 -20.94 -39.52
N PHE A 255 -15.93 -22.25 -39.36
CA PHE A 255 -16.13 -23.21 -40.43
C PHE A 255 -17.61 -23.36 -40.82
N LEU A 256 -18.51 -23.37 -39.84
CA LEU A 256 -19.95 -23.41 -40.11
C LEU A 256 -20.38 -22.23 -40.99
N MET A 257 -19.90 -21.02 -40.72
CA MET A 257 -20.18 -19.83 -41.53
C MET A 257 -19.67 -19.95 -42.97
N GLN A 258 -18.52 -20.59 -43.20
CA GLN A 258 -18.03 -20.87 -44.55
C GLN A 258 -18.93 -21.86 -45.29
N VAL A 259 -19.38 -22.91 -44.60
CA VAL A 259 -20.32 -23.90 -45.15
C VAL A 259 -21.64 -23.23 -45.52
N PHE A 260 -22.21 -22.39 -44.65
CA PHE A 260 -23.46 -21.66 -44.95
C PHE A 260 -23.31 -20.73 -46.16
N TYR A 261 -22.20 -20.01 -46.27
CA TYR A 261 -21.92 -19.16 -47.44
C TYR A 261 -21.83 -19.99 -48.73
N PHE A 262 -21.09 -21.09 -48.69
CA PHE A 262 -20.96 -22.01 -49.83
C PHE A 262 -22.29 -22.64 -50.23
N LEU A 263 -23.09 -23.12 -49.27
CA LEU A 263 -24.43 -23.66 -49.53
C LEU A 263 -25.36 -22.60 -50.12
N GLY A 264 -25.28 -21.35 -49.65
CA GLY A 264 -26.03 -20.23 -50.22
C GLY A 264 -25.63 -19.93 -51.67
N TRP A 265 -24.32 -19.98 -51.97
CA TRP A 265 -23.81 -19.81 -53.34
C TRP A 265 -24.24 -20.95 -54.27
N VAL A 266 -24.17 -22.20 -53.80
CA VAL A 266 -24.61 -23.38 -54.54
C VAL A 266 -26.12 -23.37 -54.78
N ASN A 267 -26.92 -22.94 -53.82
CA ASN A 267 -28.37 -22.76 -53.98
C ASN A 267 -28.69 -21.74 -55.08
N HIS A 268 -27.86 -20.71 -55.24
CA HIS A 268 -28.02 -19.73 -56.32
C HIS A 268 -27.63 -20.28 -57.69
N LEU A 269 -26.63 -21.17 -57.75
CA LEU A 269 -26.21 -21.84 -58.99
C LEU A 269 -27.21 -22.93 -59.44
N LEU A 270 -27.75 -23.69 -58.48
CA LEU A 270 -28.66 -24.81 -58.71
C LEU A 270 -30.11 -24.33 -58.54
N ASN A 271 -30.71 -23.78 -59.60
CA ASN A 271 -32.11 -23.32 -59.65
C ASN A 271 -33.20 -24.38 -59.32
N ASP A 272 -32.82 -25.63 -59.00
CA ASP A 272 -33.71 -26.78 -58.84
C ASP A 272 -33.70 -27.32 -57.39
N LYS A 273 -34.82 -27.15 -56.68
CA LYS A 273 -34.94 -27.46 -55.23
C LYS A 273 -34.63 -28.93 -54.89
N LYS A 274 -34.97 -29.88 -55.77
CA LYS A 274 -34.75 -31.31 -55.53
C LYS A 274 -33.27 -31.70 -55.59
N LYS A 275 -32.51 -31.09 -56.51
CA LYS A 275 -31.06 -31.31 -56.63
C LYS A 275 -30.30 -30.66 -55.48
N PHE A 276 -30.76 -29.48 -55.04
CA PHE A 276 -30.21 -28.80 -53.88
C PHE A 276 -30.44 -29.58 -52.58
N GLU A 277 -31.63 -30.15 -52.37
CA GLU A 277 -31.96 -30.92 -51.16
C GLU A 277 -31.16 -32.23 -51.08
N ALA A 278 -30.96 -32.92 -52.22
CA ALA A 278 -30.09 -34.09 -52.31
C ALA A 278 -28.61 -33.74 -52.06
N PHE A 279 -28.11 -32.64 -52.65
CA PHE A 279 -26.75 -32.14 -52.43
C PHE A 279 -26.52 -31.73 -50.97
N LEU A 280 -27.49 -31.06 -50.36
CA LEU A 280 -27.43 -30.62 -48.97
C LEU A 280 -27.40 -31.83 -48.02
N ARG A 281 -28.23 -32.86 -48.26
CA ARG A 281 -28.19 -34.09 -47.47
C ARG A 281 -26.82 -34.77 -47.56
N ILE A 282 -26.27 -34.96 -48.77
CA ILE A 282 -24.96 -35.58 -48.96
C ILE A 282 -23.85 -34.76 -48.30
N SER A 283 -23.85 -33.44 -48.50
CA SER A 283 -22.83 -32.54 -47.95
C SER A 283 -22.86 -32.51 -46.42
N VAL A 284 -24.04 -32.45 -45.81
CA VAL A 284 -24.20 -32.48 -44.34
C VAL A 284 -23.74 -33.82 -43.79
N THR A 285 -24.13 -34.96 -44.40
CA THR A 285 -23.69 -36.28 -43.92
C THR A 285 -22.17 -36.46 -44.03
N CYS A 286 -21.55 -35.99 -45.13
CA CYS A 286 -20.10 -36.02 -45.29
C CYS A 286 -19.39 -35.09 -44.30
N ALA A 287 -19.89 -33.86 -44.11
CA ALA A 287 -19.32 -32.89 -43.17
C ALA A 287 -19.40 -33.36 -41.72
N VAL A 288 -20.53 -33.97 -41.31
CA VAL A 288 -20.69 -34.55 -39.98
C VAL A 288 -19.78 -35.76 -39.79
N GLY A 289 -19.66 -36.63 -40.81
CA GLY A 289 -18.77 -37.79 -40.75
C GLY A 289 -17.30 -37.40 -40.62
N VAL A 290 -16.81 -36.51 -41.50
CA VAL A 290 -15.43 -36.00 -41.46
C VAL A 290 -15.19 -35.20 -40.18
N GLY A 291 -16.15 -34.38 -39.76
CA GLY A 291 -16.07 -33.61 -38.51
C GLY A 291 -15.97 -34.50 -37.28
N ALA A 292 -16.77 -35.54 -37.17
CA ALA A 292 -16.73 -36.49 -36.06
C ALA A 292 -15.40 -37.27 -36.01
N ILE A 293 -14.88 -37.68 -37.17
CA ILE A 293 -13.58 -38.35 -37.27
C ILE A 293 -12.45 -37.39 -36.90
N ALA A 294 -12.45 -36.17 -37.41
CA ALA A 294 -11.44 -35.17 -37.10
C ALA A 294 -11.44 -34.76 -35.61
N LEU A 295 -12.62 -34.61 -35.00
CA LEU A 295 -12.73 -34.32 -33.57
C LEU A 295 -12.29 -35.52 -32.72
N GLY A 296 -12.69 -36.74 -33.11
CA GLY A 296 -12.32 -37.97 -32.43
C GLY A 296 -10.80 -38.21 -32.46
N VAL A 297 -10.18 -38.05 -33.64
CA VAL A 297 -8.73 -38.17 -33.81
C VAL A 297 -7.99 -37.01 -33.14
N GLY A 298 -8.50 -35.79 -33.21
CA GLY A 298 -7.89 -34.61 -32.56
C GLY A 298 -7.90 -34.69 -31.03
N THR A 299 -8.96 -35.26 -30.46
CA THR A 299 -9.09 -35.48 -29.01
C THR A 299 -8.24 -36.67 -28.57
N ALA A 300 -8.25 -37.78 -29.33
CA ALA A 300 -7.47 -38.98 -29.01
C ALA A 300 -5.95 -38.79 -29.18
N SER A 301 -5.52 -37.95 -30.13
CA SER A 301 -4.11 -37.63 -30.36
C SER A 301 -3.51 -36.66 -29.33
N GLY A 302 -4.34 -36.10 -28.44
CA GLY A 302 -3.90 -35.12 -27.43
C GLY A 302 -3.47 -33.76 -28.00
N TYR A 303 -3.67 -33.51 -29.30
CA TYR A 303 -3.34 -32.24 -29.93
C TYR A 303 -4.29 -31.11 -29.48
N ILE A 304 -5.54 -31.45 -29.18
CA ILE A 304 -6.50 -30.55 -28.52
C ILE A 304 -6.34 -30.71 -27.02
N SER A 305 -5.87 -29.67 -26.33
CA SER A 305 -5.75 -29.72 -24.88
C SER A 305 -7.14 -29.65 -24.24
N PRO A 306 -7.40 -30.43 -23.17
CA PRO A 306 -8.66 -30.34 -22.44
C PRO A 306 -8.86 -28.96 -21.82
N TRP A 307 -10.09 -28.69 -21.39
CA TRP A 307 -10.46 -27.46 -20.67
C TRP A 307 -9.55 -27.27 -19.46
N THR A 308 -9.11 -26.05 -19.21
CA THR A 308 -8.32 -25.78 -18.01
C THR A 308 -9.21 -25.84 -16.76
N GLY A 309 -8.65 -26.30 -15.63
CA GLY A 309 -9.41 -26.53 -14.40
C GLY A 309 -10.20 -25.31 -13.90
N ARG A 310 -9.69 -24.09 -14.13
CA ARG A 310 -10.35 -22.83 -13.74
C ARG A 310 -11.59 -22.51 -14.58
N PHE A 311 -11.58 -22.81 -15.87
CA PHE A 311 -12.77 -22.61 -16.72
C PHE A 311 -13.74 -23.77 -16.58
N TYR A 312 -13.23 -24.99 -16.40
CA TYR A 312 -14.06 -26.15 -16.11
C TYR A 312 -14.86 -25.97 -14.81
N SER A 313 -14.26 -25.39 -13.77
CA SER A 313 -14.97 -25.11 -12.51
C SER A 313 -16.12 -24.10 -12.63
N LEU A 314 -16.17 -23.32 -13.72
CA LEU A 314 -17.30 -22.42 -13.99
C LEU A 314 -18.48 -23.14 -14.64
N LEU A 315 -18.23 -24.28 -15.30
CA LEU A 315 -19.26 -25.15 -15.87
C LEU A 315 -19.72 -26.19 -14.84
N ASP A 316 -18.77 -26.74 -14.10
CA ASP A 316 -19.01 -27.64 -12.97
C ASP A 316 -18.45 -27.03 -11.67
N PRO A 317 -19.31 -26.38 -10.85
CA PRO A 317 -18.88 -25.72 -9.62
C PRO A 317 -18.37 -26.70 -8.54
N THR A 318 -18.61 -28.01 -8.69
CA THR A 318 -18.17 -29.00 -7.69
C THR A 318 -16.71 -29.41 -7.88
N TYR A 319 -16.22 -29.39 -9.13
CA TYR A 319 -14.89 -29.89 -9.48
C TYR A 319 -13.75 -29.22 -8.70
N ALA A 320 -13.76 -27.89 -8.57
CA ALA A 320 -12.71 -27.16 -7.88
C ALA A 320 -12.62 -27.50 -6.40
N LYS A 321 -13.78 -27.67 -5.74
CA LYS A 321 -13.82 -27.99 -4.31
C LYS A 321 -13.22 -29.36 -4.01
N ASP A 322 -13.50 -30.34 -4.87
CA ASP A 322 -13.16 -31.74 -4.61
C ASP A 322 -11.75 -32.09 -5.08
N HIS A 323 -11.27 -31.49 -6.19
CA HIS A 323 -10.02 -31.91 -6.84
C HIS A 323 -8.89 -30.88 -6.74
N ILE A 324 -9.18 -29.59 -6.55
CA ILE A 324 -8.17 -28.52 -6.59
C ILE A 324 -8.41 -27.51 -5.44
N PRO A 325 -7.98 -27.83 -4.20
CA PRO A 325 -8.29 -27.02 -3.02
C PRO A 325 -7.74 -25.59 -3.11
N ILE A 326 -6.68 -25.35 -3.87
CA ILE A 326 -6.11 -24.00 -4.05
C ILE A 326 -7.07 -23.06 -4.78
N ILE A 327 -7.83 -23.54 -5.77
CA ILE A 327 -8.82 -22.72 -6.48
C ILE A 327 -10.00 -22.40 -5.55
N ALA A 328 -10.46 -23.40 -4.80
CA ALA A 328 -11.56 -23.22 -3.85
C ALA A 328 -11.21 -22.33 -2.64
N SER A 329 -9.92 -22.21 -2.30
CA SER A 329 -9.44 -21.42 -1.16
C SER A 329 -9.62 -19.90 -1.33
N VAL A 330 -9.68 -19.41 -2.57
CA VAL A 330 -9.85 -17.98 -2.85
C VAL A 330 -11.29 -17.59 -2.61
N SER A 331 -11.53 -16.63 -1.73
CA SER A 331 -12.87 -16.14 -1.39
C SER A 331 -13.67 -15.64 -2.61
N GLU A 332 -12.97 -15.12 -3.62
CA GLU A 332 -13.57 -14.63 -4.87
C GLU A 332 -14.19 -15.73 -5.75
N HIS A 333 -13.79 -16.99 -5.56
CA HIS A 333 -14.28 -18.15 -6.31
C HIS A 333 -15.57 -18.73 -5.74
N GLN A 334 -16.05 -18.20 -4.61
CA GLN A 334 -17.30 -18.64 -4.00
C GLN A 334 -18.52 -18.23 -4.84
N PRO A 335 -19.64 -18.96 -4.73
CA PRO A 335 -20.90 -18.57 -5.35
C PRO A 335 -21.47 -17.31 -4.69
N THR A 336 -22.21 -16.52 -5.47
CA THR A 336 -22.84 -15.28 -4.98
C THR A 336 -24.13 -15.57 -4.23
N ALA A 337 -24.29 -15.02 -3.04
CA ALA A 337 -25.58 -14.95 -2.37
C ALA A 337 -26.47 -13.87 -3.00
N TRP A 338 -27.80 -14.02 -2.85
CA TRP A 338 -28.78 -13.03 -3.32
C TRP A 338 -28.57 -11.65 -2.66
N SER A 339 -28.06 -11.63 -1.42
CA SER A 339 -27.74 -10.40 -0.70
C SER A 339 -26.65 -9.59 -1.39
N SER A 340 -25.63 -10.26 -1.95
CA SER A 340 -24.57 -9.61 -2.74
C SER A 340 -25.13 -9.00 -4.03
N PHE A 341 -26.00 -9.71 -4.74
CA PHE A 341 -26.68 -9.14 -5.93
C PHE A 341 -27.49 -7.89 -5.59
N MET A 342 -28.21 -7.90 -4.46
CA MET A 342 -28.96 -6.73 -4.01
C MET A 342 -28.04 -5.58 -3.61
N PHE A 343 -26.93 -5.89 -2.92
CA PHE A 343 -25.92 -4.93 -2.50
C PHE A 343 -25.20 -4.26 -3.68
N ASP A 344 -24.98 -4.97 -4.78
CA ASP A 344 -24.30 -4.43 -5.96
C ASP A 344 -25.25 -3.74 -6.95
N PHE A 345 -26.45 -4.29 -7.17
CA PHE A 345 -27.37 -3.84 -8.21
C PHE A 345 -28.58 -3.07 -7.70
N GLN A 346 -29.01 -3.25 -6.46
CA GLN A 346 -30.19 -2.62 -5.85
C GLN A 346 -31.42 -2.67 -6.78
N ILE A 347 -31.81 -1.54 -7.38
CA ILE A 347 -32.97 -1.46 -8.26
C ILE A 347 -32.75 -2.10 -9.64
N LEU A 348 -31.49 -2.14 -10.10
CA LEU A 348 -31.16 -2.68 -11.41
C LEU A 348 -31.53 -4.17 -11.51
N LEU A 349 -31.47 -4.90 -10.40
CA LEU A 349 -31.87 -6.29 -10.33
C LEU A 349 -33.36 -6.49 -10.71
N PHE A 350 -34.23 -5.56 -10.30
CA PHE A 350 -35.66 -5.59 -10.65
C PHE A 350 -35.95 -5.03 -12.04
N LEU A 351 -35.14 -4.07 -12.51
CA LEU A 351 -35.28 -3.50 -13.85
C LEU A 351 -34.73 -4.42 -14.95
N PHE A 352 -33.84 -5.34 -14.61
CA PHE A 352 -33.22 -6.25 -15.56
C PHE A 352 -34.24 -7.16 -16.28
N PRO A 353 -35.15 -7.89 -15.59
CA PRO A 353 -36.21 -8.65 -16.25
C PRO A 353 -37.14 -7.78 -17.11
N ALA A 354 -37.47 -6.56 -16.65
CA ALA A 354 -38.29 -5.63 -17.40
C ALA A 354 -37.59 -5.18 -18.71
N GLY A 355 -36.29 -4.97 -18.66
CA GLY A 355 -35.48 -4.65 -19.84
C GLY A 355 -35.39 -5.81 -20.83
N LEU A 356 -35.22 -7.03 -20.33
CA LEU A 356 -35.28 -8.24 -21.16
C LEU A 356 -36.63 -8.35 -21.88
N TYR A 357 -37.74 -8.10 -21.18
CA TYR A 357 -39.07 -8.10 -21.79
C TYR A 357 -39.18 -7.10 -22.96
N PHE A 358 -38.67 -5.88 -22.81
CA PHE A 358 -38.66 -4.91 -23.91
C PHE A 358 -37.76 -5.33 -25.08
N CYS A 359 -36.63 -5.98 -24.81
CA CYS A 359 -35.74 -6.54 -25.84
C CYS A 359 -36.43 -7.67 -26.63
N PHE A 360 -37.13 -8.59 -25.95
CA PHE A 360 -37.88 -9.66 -26.61
C PHE A 360 -39.08 -9.13 -27.42
N LYS A 361 -39.70 -8.03 -26.99
CA LYS A 361 -40.79 -7.40 -27.74
C LYS A 361 -40.32 -6.81 -29.08
N ARG A 362 -39.05 -6.39 -29.17
CA ARG A 362 -38.49 -5.77 -30.38
C ARG A 362 -37.14 -6.40 -30.76
N LEU A 363 -37.22 -7.61 -31.32
CA LEU A 363 -36.05 -8.40 -31.72
C LEU A 363 -35.34 -7.85 -32.96
N THR A 364 -34.31 -7.03 -32.75
CA THR A 364 -33.27 -6.65 -33.71
C THR A 364 -31.99 -7.47 -33.49
N ASP A 365 -31.08 -7.48 -34.46
CA ASP A 365 -29.83 -8.22 -34.38
C ASP A 365 -28.95 -7.72 -33.22
N ALA A 366 -29.01 -6.42 -32.90
CA ALA A 366 -28.36 -5.81 -31.75
C ALA A 366 -29.03 -6.18 -30.41
N THR A 367 -30.37 -6.26 -30.35
CA THR A 367 -31.06 -6.66 -29.11
C THR A 367 -30.88 -8.15 -28.80
N ILE A 368 -30.69 -8.99 -29.82
CA ILE A 368 -30.35 -10.41 -29.60
C ILE A 368 -28.98 -10.52 -28.94
N PHE A 369 -28.01 -9.71 -29.38
CA PHE A 369 -26.67 -9.68 -28.77
C PHE A 369 -26.72 -9.30 -27.27
N ILE A 370 -27.44 -8.23 -26.92
CA ILE A 370 -27.50 -7.78 -25.51
C ILE A 370 -28.24 -8.77 -24.62
N VAL A 371 -29.27 -9.46 -25.13
CA VAL A 371 -29.99 -10.51 -24.39
C VAL A 371 -29.07 -11.69 -24.11
N MET A 372 -28.31 -12.16 -25.11
CA MET A 372 -27.34 -13.24 -24.92
C MET A 372 -26.24 -12.84 -23.93
N TYR A 373 -25.69 -11.64 -24.08
CA TYR A 373 -24.70 -11.12 -23.13
C TYR A 373 -25.26 -11.05 -21.70
N GLY A 374 -26.47 -10.53 -21.52
CA GLY A 374 -27.13 -10.43 -20.21
C GLY A 374 -27.38 -11.79 -19.55
N LEU A 375 -27.96 -12.75 -20.28
CA LEU A 375 -28.27 -14.07 -19.72
C LEU A 375 -27.00 -14.86 -19.38
N THR A 376 -26.02 -14.89 -20.29
CA THR A 376 -24.77 -15.64 -20.06
C THR A 376 -23.95 -15.01 -18.93
N SER A 377 -23.86 -13.68 -18.86
CA SER A 377 -23.12 -13.01 -17.78
C SER A 377 -23.81 -13.15 -16.42
N MET A 378 -25.14 -13.11 -16.35
CA MET A 378 -25.88 -13.30 -15.10
C MET A 378 -25.71 -14.72 -14.54
N TYR A 379 -25.70 -15.74 -15.41
CA TYR A 379 -25.40 -17.12 -15.00
C TYR A 379 -24.01 -17.22 -14.36
N PHE A 380 -22.98 -16.70 -15.04
CA PHE A 380 -21.61 -16.75 -14.52
C PHE A 380 -21.41 -15.92 -13.26
N ALA A 381 -22.10 -14.79 -13.13
CA ALA A 381 -22.11 -14.02 -11.89
C ALA A 381 -22.73 -14.82 -10.73
N GLY A 382 -23.74 -15.66 -11.01
CA GLY A 382 -24.35 -16.55 -10.02
C GLY A 382 -23.39 -17.63 -9.50
N VAL A 383 -22.54 -18.17 -10.38
CA VAL A 383 -21.58 -19.23 -10.04
C VAL A 383 -20.36 -18.68 -9.28
N MET A 384 -19.92 -17.45 -9.57
CA MET A 384 -18.68 -16.90 -9.02
C MET A 384 -18.79 -15.39 -8.75
N VAL A 385 -18.51 -14.97 -7.51
CA VAL A 385 -18.60 -13.57 -7.06
C VAL A 385 -17.80 -12.60 -7.91
N ARG A 386 -16.56 -12.95 -8.30
CA ARG A 386 -15.72 -12.06 -9.13
C ARG A 386 -16.37 -11.70 -10.48
N LEU A 387 -17.24 -12.57 -11.02
CA LEU A 387 -17.84 -12.39 -12.35
C LEU A 387 -19.03 -11.43 -12.35
N ILE A 388 -19.45 -10.92 -11.19
CA ILE A 388 -20.42 -9.82 -11.09
C ILE A 388 -19.95 -8.57 -11.84
N LEU A 389 -18.63 -8.38 -11.91
CA LEU A 389 -17.99 -7.31 -12.67
C LEU A 389 -18.34 -7.37 -14.17
N VAL A 390 -18.39 -8.58 -14.75
CA VAL A 390 -18.70 -8.79 -16.18
C VAL A 390 -20.20 -8.68 -16.45
N ALA A 391 -21.04 -9.03 -15.47
CA ALA A 391 -22.49 -8.85 -15.55
C ALA A 391 -22.93 -7.39 -15.43
N THR A 392 -22.18 -6.58 -14.66
CA THR A 392 -22.53 -5.18 -14.36
C THR A 392 -22.87 -4.35 -15.60
N PRO A 393 -22.04 -4.28 -16.66
CA PRO A 393 -22.37 -3.50 -17.85
C PRO A 393 -23.63 -4.00 -18.58
N ALA A 394 -23.85 -5.31 -18.66
CA ALA A 394 -25.04 -5.88 -19.27
C ALA A 394 -26.31 -5.48 -18.51
N VAL A 395 -26.26 -5.59 -17.18
CA VAL A 395 -27.37 -5.24 -16.29
C VAL A 395 -27.70 -3.76 -16.41
N CYS A 396 -26.71 -2.87 -16.41
CA CYS A 396 -26.91 -1.43 -16.61
C CYS A 396 -27.55 -1.11 -17.96
N LEU A 397 -27.08 -1.71 -19.06
CA LEU A 397 -27.62 -1.46 -20.40
C LEU A 397 -29.06 -1.94 -20.56
N ILE A 398 -29.37 -3.15 -20.09
CA ILE A 398 -30.71 -3.73 -20.16
C ILE A 398 -31.69 -2.94 -19.28
N SER A 399 -31.26 -2.58 -18.07
CA SER A 399 -32.06 -1.75 -17.16
C SER A 399 -32.29 -0.35 -17.72
N ALA A 400 -31.30 0.23 -18.40
CA ALA A 400 -31.43 1.53 -19.06
C ALA A 400 -32.47 1.51 -20.18
N ILE A 401 -32.59 0.41 -20.93
CA ILE A 401 -33.64 0.24 -21.94
C ILE A 401 -35.03 0.25 -21.28
N ALA A 402 -35.19 -0.44 -20.15
CA ALA A 402 -36.44 -0.45 -19.39
C ALA A 402 -36.83 0.96 -18.92
N VAL A 403 -35.88 1.68 -18.32
CA VAL A 403 -36.09 3.05 -17.81
C VAL A 403 -36.37 4.03 -18.95
N SER A 404 -35.60 3.97 -20.05
CA SER A 404 -35.82 4.84 -21.21
C SER A 404 -37.19 4.59 -21.86
N ALA A 405 -37.55 3.33 -22.10
CA ALA A 405 -38.82 2.98 -22.71
C ALA A 405 -40.02 3.40 -21.85
N THR A 406 -39.95 3.20 -20.53
CA THR A 406 -41.00 3.62 -19.60
C THR A 406 -41.13 5.13 -19.54
N ILE A 407 -40.04 5.88 -19.38
CA ILE A 407 -40.05 7.35 -19.37
C ILE A 407 -40.58 7.91 -20.69
N LYS A 408 -40.16 7.34 -21.83
CA LYS A 408 -40.60 7.80 -23.16
C LYS A 408 -42.10 7.59 -23.37
N ASN A 409 -42.63 6.43 -22.97
CA ASN A 409 -44.07 6.16 -23.06
C ASN A 409 -44.88 7.10 -22.16
N LEU A 410 -44.43 7.31 -20.92
CA LEU A 410 -45.08 8.22 -19.97
C LEU A 410 -45.04 9.69 -20.45
N THR A 411 -43.91 10.12 -20.99
CA THR A 411 -43.75 11.48 -21.52
C THR A 411 -44.56 11.70 -22.79
N MET A 412 -44.70 10.68 -23.65
CA MET A 412 -45.54 10.74 -24.84
C MET A 412 -47.01 10.92 -24.47
N LEU A 413 -47.52 10.17 -23.47
CA LEU A 413 -48.87 10.34 -22.93
C LEU A 413 -49.12 11.76 -22.39
N LEU A 414 -48.10 12.41 -21.83
CA LEU A 414 -48.19 13.80 -21.38
C LEU A 414 -48.16 14.83 -22.53
N ARG A 415 -47.40 14.56 -23.59
CA ARG A 415 -47.22 15.50 -24.73
C ARG A 415 -48.34 15.46 -25.77
N THR A 416 -48.97 14.31 -26.03
CA THR A 416 -49.96 14.15 -27.11
C THR A 416 -51.18 15.06 -26.99
N LYS A 417 -51.52 15.57 -25.79
CA LYS A 417 -52.63 16.53 -25.62
C LYS A 417 -52.23 18.02 -25.58
N SER A 418 -50.95 18.38 -25.52
CA SER A 418 -50.55 19.80 -25.55
C SER A 418 -50.70 20.42 -26.95
N LYS A 419 -50.75 19.61 -28.02
CA LYS A 419 -50.89 20.07 -29.41
C LYS A 419 -52.34 20.36 -29.85
N VAL A 420 -53.36 20.03 -29.06
CA VAL A 420 -54.78 20.25 -29.43
C VAL A 420 -55.26 21.67 -29.10
N SER A 421 -54.43 22.54 -28.50
CA SER A 421 -54.83 23.90 -28.10
C SER A 421 -54.30 25.05 -28.98
N GLN A 422 -53.71 24.79 -30.16
CA GLN A 422 -53.13 25.85 -31.01
C GLN A 422 -53.45 25.74 -32.52
N THR A 423 -54.68 25.36 -32.89
CA THR A 423 -55.19 25.63 -34.24
C THR A 423 -56.61 26.18 -34.15
N GLY A 424 -56.71 27.51 -34.07
CA GLY A 424 -57.97 28.23 -34.01
C GLY A 424 -57.81 29.69 -34.46
N SER A 425 -57.56 29.91 -35.75
CA SER A 425 -57.93 31.15 -36.46
C SER A 425 -57.86 30.94 -37.97
N THR A 426 -59.01 30.72 -38.62
CA THR A 426 -59.56 31.56 -39.71
C THR A 426 -60.77 30.89 -40.41
N LYS A 427 -61.93 31.56 -40.28
CA LYS A 427 -63.11 31.70 -41.17
C LYS A 427 -63.46 30.63 -42.23
N GLY A 428 -64.74 30.24 -42.26
CA GLY A 428 -65.44 29.80 -43.49
C GLY A 428 -66.68 28.93 -43.25
N SER A 429 -67.81 29.28 -43.87
CA SER A 429 -69.19 28.81 -43.69
C SER A 429 -69.52 27.39 -44.17
N GLY A 430 -70.65 26.84 -43.69
CA GLY A 430 -71.49 25.91 -44.47
C GLY A 430 -71.94 24.65 -43.70
N GLY A 431 -73.25 24.50 -43.48
CA GLY A 431 -73.84 23.49 -42.58
C GLY A 431 -73.96 22.05 -43.10
N GLY A 432 -74.33 21.15 -42.19
CA GLY A 432 -74.75 19.77 -42.47
C GLY A 432 -74.64 18.87 -41.25
N LYS A 433 -75.79 18.50 -40.66
CA LYS A 433 -75.94 17.61 -39.49
C LYS A 433 -75.37 16.21 -39.74
N ALA A 434 -74.68 15.61 -38.76
CA ALA A 434 -74.96 14.26 -38.27
C ALA A 434 -74.20 13.95 -36.97
N SER A 435 -74.99 13.61 -35.95
CA SER A 435 -74.60 13.22 -34.60
C SER A 435 -73.98 11.82 -34.55
N SER A 436 -72.88 11.67 -33.80
CA SER A 436 -72.65 10.46 -33.00
C SER A 436 -71.84 10.79 -31.74
N LYS A 437 -72.57 10.89 -30.63
CA LYS A 437 -72.19 10.62 -29.23
C LYS A 437 -70.70 10.78 -28.86
N ALA A 438 -70.37 11.98 -28.38
CA ALA A 438 -69.38 12.13 -27.31
C ALA A 438 -69.95 11.52 -26.01
N LEU A 439 -69.60 10.27 -25.72
CA LEU A 439 -69.82 9.66 -24.41
C LEU A 439 -68.53 9.85 -23.59
N LEU A 440 -68.62 10.74 -22.59
CA LEU A 440 -67.69 10.98 -21.48
C LEU A 440 -66.26 10.37 -21.57
N ASP A 441 -65.28 11.20 -21.93
CA ASP A 441 -63.85 10.93 -21.76
C ASP A 441 -63.39 11.38 -20.35
N GLN A 442 -63.96 10.79 -19.30
CA GLN A 442 -63.68 11.12 -17.88
C GLN A 442 -62.47 10.34 -17.30
N SER A 443 -61.87 9.42 -18.06
CA SER A 443 -60.69 8.60 -17.67
C SER A 443 -59.34 9.30 -17.92
N GLN A 444 -59.34 10.43 -18.62
CA GLN A 444 -58.16 11.18 -19.05
C GLN A 444 -57.38 11.90 -17.93
N PRO A 445 -58.00 12.56 -16.94
CA PRO A 445 -57.25 13.18 -15.84
C PRO A 445 -56.62 12.14 -14.90
N PHE A 446 -57.25 10.96 -14.74
CA PHE A 446 -56.70 9.86 -13.94
C PHE A 446 -55.45 9.25 -14.59
N GLN A 447 -55.45 9.02 -15.91
CA GLN A 447 -54.28 8.54 -16.63
C GLN A 447 -53.12 9.56 -16.61
N ARG A 448 -53.43 10.87 -16.67
CA ARG A 448 -52.42 11.94 -16.56
C ARG A 448 -51.82 12.01 -15.16
N ASN A 449 -52.66 12.03 -14.12
CA ASN A 449 -52.22 12.04 -12.73
C ASN A 449 -51.44 10.76 -12.39
N GLY A 450 -51.87 9.62 -12.92
CA GLY A 450 -51.13 8.35 -12.83
C GLY A 450 -49.78 8.39 -13.54
N ALA A 451 -49.70 8.96 -14.75
CA ALA A 451 -48.43 9.10 -15.47
C ALA A 451 -47.45 10.05 -14.76
N ILE A 452 -47.95 11.14 -14.19
CA ILE A 452 -47.15 12.07 -13.37
C ILE A 452 -46.66 11.36 -12.10
N ALA A 453 -47.54 10.63 -11.38
CA ALA A 453 -47.17 9.86 -10.21
C ALA A 453 -46.11 8.79 -10.51
N LEU A 454 -46.22 8.09 -11.65
CA LEU A 454 -45.23 7.11 -12.10
C LEU A 454 -43.88 7.74 -12.47
N LEU A 455 -43.87 8.93 -13.08
CA LEU A 455 -42.63 9.67 -13.34
C LEU A 455 -41.94 10.12 -12.04
N PHE A 456 -42.70 10.64 -11.08
CA PHE A 456 -42.17 10.95 -9.75
C PHE A 456 -41.67 9.71 -9.03
N GLY A 457 -42.38 8.58 -9.14
CA GLY A 457 -41.95 7.28 -8.62
C GLY A 457 -40.64 6.82 -9.25
N ALA A 458 -40.51 6.88 -10.57
CA ALA A 458 -39.26 6.54 -11.27
C ALA A 458 -38.10 7.45 -10.86
N PHE A 459 -38.34 8.76 -10.71
CA PHE A 459 -37.34 9.71 -10.23
C PHE A 459 -36.91 9.42 -8.78
N TYR A 460 -37.87 9.13 -7.89
CA TYR A 460 -37.59 8.76 -6.51
C TYR A 460 -36.73 7.48 -6.44
N LEU A 461 -37.09 6.46 -7.22
CA LEU A 461 -36.37 5.20 -7.31
C LEU A 461 -34.93 5.38 -7.81
N LEU A 462 -34.70 6.18 -8.85
CA LEU A 462 -33.36 6.52 -9.33
C LEU A 462 -32.56 7.35 -8.32
N SER A 463 -33.22 8.24 -7.58
CA SER A 463 -32.58 9.02 -6.51
C SER A 463 -32.15 8.12 -5.34
N ARG A 464 -32.99 7.16 -4.94
CA ARG A 464 -32.64 6.15 -3.92
C ARG A 464 -31.49 5.26 -4.38
N TYR A 465 -31.44 4.91 -5.66
CA TYR A 465 -30.31 4.19 -6.24
C TYR A 465 -29.00 4.98 -6.11
N ALA A 466 -28.99 6.27 -6.43
CA ALA A 466 -27.79 7.09 -6.31
C ALA A 466 -27.29 7.21 -4.85
N ILE A 467 -28.20 7.39 -3.90
CA ILE A 467 -27.88 7.43 -2.46
C ILE A 467 -27.27 6.09 -2.02
N HIS A 468 -27.89 4.97 -2.40
CA HIS A 468 -27.40 3.64 -2.09
C HIS A 468 -25.99 3.40 -2.65
N CYS A 469 -25.76 3.72 -3.92
CA CYS A 469 -24.46 3.54 -4.57
C CYS A 469 -23.36 4.34 -3.87
N THR A 470 -23.67 5.58 -3.47
CA THR A 470 -22.74 6.45 -2.75
C THR A 470 -22.41 5.88 -1.37
N TRP A 471 -23.42 5.42 -0.64
CA TRP A 471 -23.25 4.82 0.68
C TRP A 471 -22.42 3.53 0.63
N VAL A 472 -22.74 2.61 -0.30
CA VAL A 472 -21.98 1.36 -0.49
C VAL A 472 -20.52 1.64 -0.83
N THR A 473 -20.27 2.59 -1.74
CA THR A 473 -18.90 2.97 -2.12
C THR A 473 -18.12 3.56 -0.93
N SER A 474 -18.78 4.40 -0.13
CA SER A 474 -18.16 5.08 1.02
C SER A 474 -17.85 4.14 2.19
N GLU A 475 -18.74 3.21 2.52
CA GLU A 475 -18.56 2.38 3.71
C GLU A 475 -17.92 1.01 3.43
N ALA A 476 -18.17 0.39 2.27
CA ALA A 476 -17.70 -0.97 1.99
C ALA A 476 -16.45 -1.00 1.10
N TYR A 477 -16.49 -0.38 -0.08
CA TYR A 477 -15.44 -0.55 -1.09
C TYR A 477 -14.25 0.39 -0.96
N SER A 478 -14.37 1.50 -0.21
CA SER A 478 -13.27 2.46 -0.01
C SER A 478 -12.42 2.17 1.23
N SER A 479 -12.06 0.90 1.43
CA SER A 479 -11.23 0.44 2.54
C SER A 479 -9.83 -0.02 2.06
N PRO A 480 -8.72 0.51 2.63
CA PRO A 480 -7.38 0.05 2.30
C PRO A 480 -7.06 -1.28 2.98
N SER A 481 -6.45 -2.24 2.27
CA SER A 481 -6.06 -3.54 2.84
C SER A 481 -4.68 -3.53 3.53
N ILE A 482 -3.82 -2.55 3.21
CA ILE A 482 -2.46 -2.43 3.78
C ILE A 482 -2.49 -1.79 5.16
N VAL A 483 -3.42 -0.85 5.35
CA VAL A 483 -3.52 -0.02 6.55
C VAL A 483 -4.86 -0.34 7.19
N LEU A 484 -4.83 -0.93 8.37
CA LEU A 484 -6.05 -1.28 9.08
C LEU A 484 -6.56 -0.05 9.83
N ALA A 485 -7.86 0.21 9.77
CA ALA A 485 -8.49 1.31 10.48
C ALA A 485 -9.55 0.77 11.44
N ALA A 486 -9.42 1.11 12.71
CA ALA A 486 -10.44 0.87 13.72
C ALA A 486 -11.08 2.19 14.17
N ARG A 487 -12.31 2.11 14.66
CA ARG A 487 -12.98 3.24 15.32
C ARG A 487 -12.94 3.00 16.83
N GLY A 488 -12.31 3.90 17.57
CA GLY A 488 -12.34 3.87 19.03
C GLY A 488 -13.74 4.19 19.58
N ALA A 489 -13.98 3.91 20.86
CA ALA A 489 -15.28 4.11 21.52
C ALA A 489 -15.86 5.54 21.40
N HIS A 490 -15.00 6.55 21.22
CA HIS A 490 -15.39 7.95 21.05
C HIS A 490 -15.48 8.40 19.58
N GLY A 491 -15.46 7.47 18.62
CA GLY A 491 -15.53 7.78 17.18
C GLY A 491 -14.19 8.23 16.57
N ASN A 492 -13.11 8.30 17.35
CA ASN A 492 -11.77 8.59 16.84
C ASN A 492 -11.27 7.44 15.96
N ARG A 493 -10.77 7.75 14.75
CA ARG A 493 -10.15 6.77 13.86
C ARG A 493 -8.74 6.45 14.36
N VAL A 494 -8.51 5.20 14.76
CA VAL A 494 -7.19 4.65 15.06
C VAL A 494 -6.72 3.89 13.83
N ILE A 495 -5.47 4.11 13.44
CA ILE A 495 -4.88 3.50 12.25
C ILE A 495 -3.73 2.62 12.70
N PHE A 496 -3.79 1.33 12.34
CA PHE A 496 -2.72 0.37 12.53
C PHE A 496 -1.97 0.17 11.22
N ASP A 497 -0.64 0.25 11.28
CA ASP A 497 0.22 0.27 10.09
C ASP A 497 1.35 -0.78 10.16
N ASP A 498 1.02 -1.90 10.78
CA ASP A 498 1.99 -2.92 11.19
C ASP A 498 2.60 -3.62 9.97
N TYR A 499 1.83 -3.80 8.89
CA TYR A 499 2.33 -4.36 7.63
C TYR A 499 3.47 -3.50 7.05
N ARG A 500 3.28 -2.18 6.95
CA ARG A 500 4.32 -1.30 6.38
C ARG A 500 5.52 -1.22 7.29
N GLU A 501 5.32 -1.13 8.61
CA GLU A 501 6.41 -1.13 9.58
C GLU A 501 7.27 -2.39 9.44
N ALA A 502 6.64 -3.56 9.40
CA ALA A 502 7.31 -4.84 9.30
C ALA A 502 8.05 -5.03 7.97
N TYR A 503 7.39 -4.72 6.85
CA TYR A 503 8.04 -4.79 5.54
C TYR A 503 9.20 -3.79 5.44
N TYR A 504 9.07 -2.61 6.06
CA TYR A 504 10.15 -1.62 6.06
C TYR A 504 11.32 -2.05 6.95
N TRP A 505 11.05 -2.68 8.10
CA TRP A 505 12.08 -3.31 8.93
C TRP A 505 12.83 -4.38 8.13
N LEU A 506 12.09 -5.25 7.44
CA LEU A 506 12.64 -6.33 6.63
C LEU A 506 13.55 -5.77 5.54
N ARG A 507 13.16 -4.64 4.94
CA ARG A 507 13.94 -3.94 3.92
C ARG A 507 15.23 -3.31 4.45
N GLN A 508 15.23 -2.75 5.65
CA GLN A 508 16.38 -1.99 6.19
C GLN A 508 17.36 -2.84 7.01
N ASN A 509 16.87 -3.88 7.69
CA ASN A 509 17.65 -4.57 8.73
C ASN A 509 18.12 -5.98 8.33
N THR A 510 17.72 -6.50 7.17
CA THR A 510 18.15 -7.82 6.70
C THR A 510 19.15 -7.71 5.54
N PRO A 511 19.99 -8.73 5.28
CA PRO A 511 20.82 -8.78 4.08
C PRO A 511 19.98 -8.68 2.79
N PRO A 512 20.50 -8.10 1.70
CA PRO A 512 19.75 -7.97 0.44
C PRO A 512 19.37 -9.31 -0.19
N GLU A 513 20.18 -10.35 0.02
CA GLU A 513 19.95 -11.71 -0.48
C GLU A 513 19.09 -12.57 0.47
N ALA A 514 18.53 -11.97 1.52
CA ALA A 514 17.73 -12.70 2.50
C ALA A 514 16.45 -13.26 1.85
N LYS A 515 16.20 -14.55 2.09
CA LYS A 515 15.04 -15.28 1.59
C LYS A 515 13.98 -15.40 2.67
N VAL A 516 12.77 -14.99 2.33
CA VAL A 516 11.64 -14.88 3.26
C VAL A 516 10.57 -15.90 2.86
N MET A 517 10.21 -16.76 3.81
CA MET A 517 9.10 -17.69 3.68
C MET A 517 7.85 -17.10 4.33
N SER A 518 6.77 -17.04 3.58
CA SER A 518 5.45 -16.59 4.04
C SER A 518 4.37 -17.39 3.30
N TRP A 519 3.11 -17.23 3.69
CA TRP A 519 2.00 -17.70 2.86
C TRP A 519 1.96 -16.96 1.51
N TRP A 520 1.36 -17.58 0.49
CA TRP A 520 1.40 -17.08 -0.89
C TRP A 520 0.66 -15.74 -1.08
N ASP A 521 -0.31 -15.42 -0.22
CA ASP A 521 -1.06 -14.15 -0.22
C ASP A 521 -0.13 -12.93 -0.21
N TYR A 522 0.94 -12.98 0.60
CA TYR A 522 1.79 -11.83 0.92
C TYR A 522 3.00 -11.69 -0.01
N GLY A 523 3.23 -12.63 -0.94
CA GLY A 523 4.44 -12.67 -1.77
C GLY A 523 4.72 -11.39 -2.56
N TYR A 524 3.71 -10.85 -3.26
CA TYR A 524 3.82 -9.56 -3.96
C TYR A 524 4.10 -8.40 -3.02
N GLN A 525 3.49 -8.38 -1.82
CA GLN A 525 3.68 -7.30 -0.85
C GLN A 525 5.10 -7.27 -0.30
N ILE A 526 5.63 -8.44 0.07
CA ILE A 526 7.02 -8.58 0.56
C ILE A 526 8.00 -8.19 -0.52
N THR A 527 7.79 -8.62 -1.76
CA THR A 527 8.67 -8.26 -2.89
C THR A 527 8.63 -6.74 -3.14
N ALA A 528 7.44 -6.13 -3.17
CA ALA A 528 7.28 -4.71 -3.51
C ALA A 528 7.70 -3.75 -2.38
N MET A 529 7.33 -4.04 -1.13
CA MET A 529 7.60 -3.17 0.02
C MET A 529 8.87 -3.56 0.77
N GLY A 530 9.05 -4.85 1.02
CA GLY A 530 10.20 -5.42 1.71
C GLY A 530 11.45 -5.50 0.83
N ASN A 531 11.30 -5.55 -0.50
CA ASN A 531 12.40 -5.68 -1.46
C ASN A 531 13.33 -6.85 -1.08
N ARG A 532 12.74 -8.03 -0.86
CA ARG A 532 13.43 -9.28 -0.51
C ARG A 532 12.92 -10.45 -1.34
N THR A 533 13.73 -11.50 -1.40
CA THR A 533 13.43 -12.70 -2.16
C THR A 533 12.37 -13.54 -1.45
N VAL A 534 11.31 -13.93 -2.16
CA VAL A 534 10.21 -14.75 -1.62
C VAL A 534 10.23 -16.17 -2.18
N ILE A 535 9.86 -17.15 -1.35
CA ILE A 535 9.79 -18.56 -1.74
C ILE A 535 8.54 -18.85 -2.59
N VAL A 536 7.39 -18.31 -2.18
CA VAL A 536 6.09 -18.46 -2.86
C VAL A 536 5.46 -17.11 -3.12
N ASP A 537 4.57 -17.06 -4.12
CA ASP A 537 3.96 -15.82 -4.59
C ASP A 537 2.50 -16.04 -5.02
N ASN A 538 1.77 -14.93 -5.18
CA ASN A 538 0.32 -14.92 -5.36
C ASN A 538 -0.15 -15.42 -6.74
N ASN A 539 0.76 -15.61 -7.71
CA ASN A 539 0.41 -16.16 -9.03
C ASN A 539 0.08 -17.67 -9.05
N THR A 540 0.38 -18.39 -7.95
CA THR A 540 0.02 -19.80 -7.74
C THR A 540 0.23 -20.77 -8.92
N TRP A 541 1.30 -20.58 -9.70
CA TRP A 541 1.53 -21.39 -10.91
C TRP A 541 2.11 -22.78 -10.65
N ASN A 542 2.78 -22.99 -9.51
CA ASN A 542 3.33 -24.27 -9.09
C ASN A 542 2.76 -24.70 -7.73
N ASN A 543 1.76 -25.59 -7.78
CA ASN A 543 1.04 -26.08 -6.60
C ASN A 543 1.94 -26.90 -5.66
N THR A 544 2.88 -27.68 -6.20
CA THR A 544 3.79 -28.52 -5.41
C THR A 544 4.68 -27.67 -4.51
N HIS A 545 5.15 -26.52 -5.02
CA HIS A 545 5.98 -25.60 -4.24
C HIS A 545 5.19 -24.95 -3.10
N ILE A 546 3.95 -24.55 -3.36
CA ILE A 546 3.05 -24.01 -2.31
C ILE A 546 2.71 -25.09 -1.29
N ALA A 547 2.42 -26.31 -1.73
CA ALA A 547 2.18 -27.45 -0.84
C ALA A 547 3.39 -27.76 0.04
N THR A 548 4.62 -27.51 -0.43
CA THR A 548 5.84 -27.65 0.37
C THR A 548 5.92 -26.62 1.49
N VAL A 549 5.55 -25.35 1.21
CA VAL A 549 5.43 -24.32 2.25
C VAL A 549 4.28 -24.63 3.22
N GLY A 550 3.12 -25.06 2.72
CA GLY A 550 2.00 -25.50 3.56
C GLY A 550 2.37 -26.69 4.46
N ARG A 551 3.18 -27.63 3.94
CA ARG A 551 3.75 -28.73 4.72
C ARG A 551 4.70 -28.22 5.80
N ALA A 552 5.63 -27.31 5.48
CA ALA A 552 6.53 -26.73 6.48
C ALA A 552 5.75 -26.04 7.61
N MET A 553 4.71 -25.26 7.28
CA MET A 553 3.92 -24.52 8.27
C MET A 553 3.05 -25.42 9.17
N SER A 554 2.61 -26.57 8.67
CA SER A 554 1.71 -27.48 9.41
C SER A 554 2.40 -28.65 10.11
N SER A 555 3.69 -28.90 9.84
CA SER A 555 4.45 -29.99 10.47
C SER A 555 5.03 -29.60 11.83
N TYR A 556 5.61 -30.58 12.54
CA TYR A 556 6.43 -30.35 13.73
C TYR A 556 7.71 -29.58 13.39
N GLU A 557 8.33 -28.96 14.39
CA GLU A 557 9.52 -28.10 14.22
C GLU A 557 10.68 -28.80 13.53
N ASP A 558 10.98 -30.06 13.88
CA ASP A 558 12.11 -30.81 13.32
C ASP A 558 11.95 -31.03 11.81
N GLU A 559 10.78 -31.52 11.38
CA GLU A 559 10.47 -31.74 9.96
C GLU A 559 10.41 -30.42 9.18
N ALA A 560 9.79 -29.39 9.78
CA ALA A 560 9.68 -28.08 9.16
C ALA A 560 11.06 -27.44 8.98
N TYR A 561 11.97 -27.63 9.94
CA TYR A 561 13.33 -27.12 9.87
C TYR A 561 14.14 -27.77 8.75
N GLU A 562 14.00 -29.09 8.54
CA GLU A 562 14.63 -29.77 7.40
C GLU A 562 14.15 -29.20 6.07
N ILE A 563 12.84 -28.96 5.93
CA ILE A 563 12.25 -28.36 4.72
C ILE A 563 12.77 -26.93 4.51
N MET A 564 12.74 -26.10 5.55
CA MET A 564 13.25 -24.72 5.48
C MET A 564 14.73 -24.67 5.10
N ARG A 565 15.54 -25.60 5.63
CA ARG A 565 16.96 -25.72 5.29
C ARG A 565 17.17 -26.15 3.84
N SER A 566 16.35 -27.06 3.31
CA SER A 566 16.41 -27.48 1.90
C SER A 566 16.09 -26.36 0.92
N LEU A 567 15.29 -25.37 1.36
CA LEU A 567 14.88 -24.20 0.58
C LEU A 567 15.75 -22.95 0.85
N ASP A 568 16.81 -23.08 1.65
CA ASP A 568 17.67 -21.98 2.11
C ASP A 568 16.91 -20.79 2.74
N VAL A 569 15.85 -21.04 3.51
CA VAL A 569 15.06 -19.97 4.13
C VAL A 569 15.85 -19.30 5.25
N ASN A 570 15.86 -17.96 5.29
CA ASN A 570 16.51 -17.18 6.35
C ASN A 570 15.51 -16.62 7.37
N TYR A 571 14.38 -16.11 6.87
CA TYR A 571 13.34 -15.48 7.70
C TYR A 571 11.98 -16.11 7.39
N VAL A 572 11.15 -16.22 8.42
CA VAL A 572 9.75 -16.63 8.30
C VAL A 572 8.87 -15.48 8.76
N LEU A 573 7.87 -15.12 7.95
CA LEU A 573 6.90 -14.08 8.26
C LEU A 573 5.52 -14.72 8.41
N VAL A 574 4.89 -14.48 9.55
CA VAL A 574 3.54 -14.94 9.90
C VAL A 574 2.73 -13.75 10.41
N VAL A 575 1.49 -13.64 9.94
CA VAL A 575 0.55 -12.60 10.36
C VAL A 575 -0.33 -13.14 11.48
N PHE A 576 -0.25 -12.51 12.65
CA PHE A 576 -1.06 -12.86 13.83
C PHE A 576 -2.01 -11.72 14.20
N GLY A 577 -3.31 -12.02 14.21
CA GLY A 577 -4.37 -11.04 14.41
C GLY A 577 -4.99 -11.00 15.81
N GLY A 578 -4.54 -11.86 16.73
CA GLY A 578 -5.23 -12.12 17.99
C GLY A 578 -5.30 -10.95 18.98
N VAL A 579 -4.36 -9.99 18.90
CA VAL A 579 -4.37 -8.77 19.74
C VAL A 579 -5.33 -7.71 19.19
N THR A 580 -5.44 -7.60 17.87
CA THR A 580 -6.23 -6.53 17.21
C THR A 580 -7.63 -6.99 16.82
N GLY A 581 -7.95 -8.28 17.00
CA GLY A 581 -9.17 -8.90 16.48
C GLY A 581 -9.20 -8.92 14.95
N TYR A 582 -8.04 -9.12 14.30
CA TYR A 582 -7.97 -9.17 12.84
C TYR A 582 -8.39 -10.55 12.33
N SER A 583 -9.52 -10.61 11.62
CA SER A 583 -10.12 -11.87 11.18
C SER A 583 -9.39 -12.59 10.04
N SER A 584 -8.50 -11.92 9.30
CA SER A 584 -7.82 -12.51 8.14
C SER A 584 -6.36 -12.87 8.45
N ASP A 585 -6.11 -13.39 9.65
CA ASP A 585 -4.79 -13.85 10.07
C ASP A 585 -4.43 -15.23 9.48
N ASP A 586 -3.20 -15.69 9.75
CA ASP A 586 -2.71 -16.96 9.21
C ASP A 586 -3.25 -18.19 9.96
N ILE A 587 -3.78 -18.02 11.18
CA ILE A 587 -4.45 -19.08 11.94
C ILE A 587 -5.80 -19.43 11.31
N ASN A 588 -6.59 -18.45 10.87
CA ASN A 588 -7.84 -18.69 10.16
C ASN A 588 -7.61 -19.29 8.76
N LYS A 589 -6.46 -19.01 8.15
CA LYS A 589 -6.06 -19.61 6.86
C LYS A 589 -5.37 -20.96 7.00
N PHE A 590 -5.02 -21.37 8.23
CA PHE A 590 -4.19 -22.55 8.49
C PHE A 590 -4.78 -23.84 7.90
N LEU A 591 -6.10 -24.02 7.98
CA LEU A 591 -6.77 -25.20 7.44
C LEU A 591 -6.58 -25.34 5.92
N TRP A 592 -6.48 -24.21 5.19
CA TRP A 592 -6.14 -24.23 3.76
C TRP A 592 -4.70 -24.67 3.51
N MET A 593 -3.76 -24.29 4.38
CA MET A 593 -2.37 -24.75 4.32
C MET A 593 -2.29 -26.27 4.49
N VAL A 594 -3.06 -26.81 5.43
CA VAL A 594 -3.19 -28.25 5.68
C VAL A 594 -3.80 -28.98 4.48
N ARG A 595 -4.89 -28.47 3.90
CA ARG A 595 -5.55 -29.08 2.73
C ARG A 595 -4.66 -29.08 1.49
N ILE A 596 -3.98 -27.96 1.20
CA ILE A 596 -3.08 -27.85 0.04
C ILE A 596 -1.84 -28.72 0.24
N GLY A 597 -1.26 -28.72 1.44
CA GLY A 597 -0.13 -29.58 1.81
C GLY A 597 -0.49 -31.06 1.72
N GLY A 598 -1.62 -31.46 2.33
CA GLY A 598 -2.13 -32.83 2.36
C GLY A 598 -2.55 -33.38 1.00
N GLY A 599 -3.02 -32.52 0.08
CA GLY A 599 -3.40 -32.91 -1.27
C GLY A 599 -2.22 -33.37 -2.13
N VAL A 600 -1.00 -32.89 -1.87
CA VAL A 600 0.22 -33.33 -2.55
C VAL A 600 1.01 -34.31 -1.71
N PHE A 601 1.09 -34.08 -0.39
CA PHE A 601 1.83 -34.89 0.56
C PHE A 601 0.87 -35.58 1.55
N PRO A 602 0.56 -36.87 1.37
CA PRO A 602 -0.43 -37.58 2.21
C PRO A 602 -0.01 -37.79 3.68
N VAL A 603 1.19 -37.34 4.05
CA VAL A 603 1.71 -37.32 5.43
C VAL A 603 0.88 -36.41 6.33
N ILE A 604 0.30 -35.35 5.77
CA ILE A 604 -0.54 -34.40 6.48
C ILE A 604 -2.01 -34.73 6.22
N LYS A 605 -2.78 -34.96 7.28
CA LYS A 605 -4.21 -35.24 7.21
C LYS A 605 -4.98 -34.17 7.98
N GLU A 606 -6.03 -33.64 7.36
CA GLU A 606 -6.90 -32.62 7.97
C GLU A 606 -7.53 -33.05 9.30
N PRO A 607 -8.06 -34.29 9.45
CA PRO A 607 -8.67 -34.74 10.71
C PRO A 607 -7.71 -34.71 11.91
N ASP A 608 -6.40 -34.78 11.70
CA ASP A 608 -5.43 -34.78 12.79
C ASP A 608 -5.36 -33.44 13.55
N TYR A 609 -5.89 -32.36 12.95
CA TYR A 609 -5.94 -31.02 13.54
C TYR A 609 -7.30 -30.68 14.15
N LEU A 610 -8.30 -31.57 14.01
CA LEU A 610 -9.67 -31.37 14.47
C LEU A 610 -9.96 -32.28 15.66
N VAL A 611 -10.74 -31.79 16.62
CA VAL A 611 -11.24 -32.60 17.74
C VAL A 611 -12.75 -32.67 17.62
N ASN A 612 -13.30 -33.89 17.47
CA ASN A 612 -14.74 -34.12 17.21
C ASN A 612 -15.30 -33.35 15.99
N GLY A 613 -14.44 -33.05 15.00
CA GLY A 613 -14.80 -32.25 13.84
C GLY A 613 -14.77 -30.74 14.06
N GLU A 614 -14.45 -30.27 15.26
CA GLU A 614 -14.27 -28.86 15.59
C GLU A 614 -12.81 -28.43 15.47
N TYR A 615 -12.57 -27.26 14.88
CA TYR A 615 -11.29 -26.58 14.89
C TYR A 615 -11.20 -25.72 16.15
N ARG A 616 -10.26 -26.04 17.04
CA ARG A 616 -10.08 -25.33 18.32
C ARG A 616 -8.61 -25.05 18.58
N VAL A 617 -8.38 -23.98 19.34
CA VAL A 617 -7.05 -23.43 19.67
C VAL A 617 -6.81 -23.43 21.21
N ASP A 618 -7.85 -23.79 21.98
CA ASP A 618 -7.84 -23.87 23.43
C ASP A 618 -7.10 -25.12 23.96
N LYS A 619 -7.12 -25.34 25.28
CA LYS A 619 -6.55 -26.56 25.88
C LYS A 619 -7.18 -27.85 25.35
N GLY A 620 -8.38 -27.77 24.78
CA GLY A 620 -9.09 -28.87 24.13
C GLY A 620 -8.72 -29.07 22.65
N ALA A 621 -7.75 -28.33 22.10
CA ALA A 621 -7.27 -28.49 20.74
C ALA A 621 -6.55 -29.83 20.52
N ALA A 622 -6.44 -30.24 19.25
CA ALA A 622 -5.73 -31.45 18.89
C ALA A 622 -4.24 -31.36 19.29
N PRO A 623 -3.63 -32.41 19.86
CA PRO A 623 -2.20 -32.38 20.22
C PRO A 623 -1.27 -32.04 19.04
N LYS A 624 -1.68 -32.37 17.81
CA LYS A 624 -0.94 -32.02 16.60
C LYS A 624 -1.06 -30.53 16.27
N MET A 625 -2.21 -29.90 16.54
CA MET A 625 -2.40 -28.45 16.38
C MET A 625 -1.54 -27.65 17.37
N LEU A 626 -1.53 -28.03 18.65
CA LEU A 626 -0.75 -27.33 19.68
C LEU A 626 0.78 -27.42 19.46
N ASN A 627 1.23 -28.46 18.75
CA ASN A 627 2.65 -28.71 18.49
C ASN A 627 3.11 -28.37 17.06
N CYS A 628 2.23 -27.87 16.20
CA CYS A 628 2.59 -27.48 14.84
C CYS A 628 3.44 -26.20 14.85
N LEU A 629 4.28 -26.03 13.81
CA LEU A 629 5.14 -24.86 13.70
C LEU A 629 4.34 -23.54 13.70
N MET A 630 3.23 -23.48 12.94
CA MET A 630 2.40 -22.28 12.84
C MET A 630 1.89 -21.82 14.21
N TYR A 631 1.34 -22.73 15.02
CA TYR A 631 0.83 -22.42 16.35
C TYR A 631 1.94 -21.86 17.26
N LYS A 632 3.10 -22.53 17.28
CA LYS A 632 4.25 -22.09 18.09
C LYS A 632 4.81 -20.74 17.66
N LEU A 633 4.80 -20.44 16.36
CA LEU A 633 5.25 -19.14 15.84
C LEU A 633 4.27 -18.03 16.24
N SER A 634 2.98 -18.21 16.01
CA SER A 634 1.96 -17.17 16.26
C SER A 634 1.73 -16.88 17.74
N TYR A 635 1.69 -17.90 18.60
CA TYR A 635 1.39 -17.74 20.04
C TYR A 635 2.63 -17.60 20.94
N TYR A 636 3.81 -17.37 20.35
CA TYR A 636 5.05 -17.21 21.12
C TYR A 636 4.96 -16.03 22.11
N ARG A 637 5.06 -16.32 23.42
CA ARG A 637 4.89 -15.36 24.53
C ARG A 637 3.55 -14.63 24.58
N PHE A 638 2.55 -15.08 23.84
CA PHE A 638 1.21 -14.49 23.88
C PHE A 638 0.50 -14.76 25.22
N GLY A 639 0.76 -15.92 25.84
CA GLY A 639 0.19 -16.28 27.14
C GLY A 639 0.60 -15.37 28.32
N GLU A 640 1.61 -14.54 28.15
CA GLU A 640 2.05 -13.55 29.16
C GLU A 640 1.34 -12.19 28.98
N LEU A 641 0.65 -11.97 27.85
CA LEU A 641 0.04 -10.69 27.49
C LEU A 641 -1.41 -10.62 27.99
N VAL A 642 -1.77 -9.52 28.65
CA VAL A 642 -3.16 -9.21 29.00
C VAL A 642 -3.74 -8.33 27.89
N THR A 643 -4.69 -8.88 27.13
CA THR A 643 -5.34 -8.21 25.98
C THR A 643 -6.52 -7.34 26.42
N GLU A 644 -7.36 -7.83 27.35
CA GLU A 644 -8.54 -7.11 27.84
C GLU A 644 -8.56 -6.95 29.35
N TYR A 645 -9.00 -5.77 29.82
CA TYR A 645 -9.08 -5.46 31.25
C TYR A 645 -10.12 -6.32 31.96
N GLY A 646 -9.70 -7.09 32.96
CA GLY A 646 -10.57 -7.99 33.73
C GLY A 646 -10.73 -9.39 33.15
N LYS A 647 -10.07 -9.69 32.03
CA LYS A 647 -9.99 -11.03 31.45
C LYS A 647 -8.62 -11.68 31.75
N PRO A 648 -8.53 -13.03 31.72
CA PRO A 648 -7.27 -13.71 32.01
C PRO A 648 -6.18 -13.38 30.96
N PRO A 649 -4.89 -13.43 31.34
CA PRO A 649 -3.80 -13.30 30.40
C PRO A 649 -3.88 -14.37 29.30
N GLY A 650 -3.44 -14.00 28.10
CA GLY A 650 -3.42 -14.85 26.90
C GLY A 650 -4.75 -14.96 26.16
N LEU A 651 -5.79 -14.18 26.48
CA LEU A 651 -7.05 -14.25 25.75
C LEU A 651 -6.92 -13.68 24.33
N GLU A 652 -7.43 -14.41 23.36
CA GLU A 652 -7.54 -13.99 21.98
C GLU A 652 -8.88 -13.29 21.69
N ASP A 653 -8.84 -12.12 21.06
CA ASP A 653 -10.03 -11.33 20.72
C ASP A 653 -10.65 -11.69 19.36
N ALA A 654 -9.98 -12.55 18.56
CA ALA A 654 -10.39 -12.85 17.19
C ALA A 654 -11.55 -13.86 17.07
N GLU A 655 -11.81 -14.68 18.11
CA GLU A 655 -12.95 -15.59 18.15
C GLU A 655 -13.56 -15.63 19.56
N SER A 656 -14.76 -15.08 19.69
CA SER A 656 -15.57 -15.21 20.90
C SER A 656 -16.04 -16.66 21.07
N ASN A 657 -15.19 -17.52 21.64
CA ASN A 657 -15.57 -18.59 22.59
C ASN A 657 -14.35 -19.37 23.11
N LEU A 658 -14.17 -19.30 24.43
CA LEU A 658 -13.54 -20.28 25.33
C LEU A 658 -12.01 -20.51 25.26
N GLY A 659 -11.34 -20.24 26.40
CA GLY A 659 -10.07 -20.86 26.78
C GLY A 659 -9.15 -19.97 27.61
N TYR A 660 -8.96 -20.29 28.90
CA TYR A 660 -7.88 -19.72 29.73
C TYR A 660 -6.55 -20.31 29.27
N PHE A 661 -5.66 -19.48 28.72
CA PHE A 661 -4.31 -19.89 28.34
C PHE A 661 -3.41 -19.92 29.57
N ASP A 662 -2.98 -21.12 29.96
CA ASP A 662 -1.96 -21.28 30.98
C ASP A 662 -0.69 -21.74 30.27
N VAL A 663 0.02 -20.77 29.66
CA VAL A 663 1.35 -21.02 29.04
C VAL A 663 2.43 -20.95 30.12
N ALA A 664 2.14 -21.45 31.32
CA ALA A 664 3.11 -21.55 32.41
C ALA A 664 3.95 -22.84 32.36
N ALA A 665 3.72 -23.75 31.39
CA ALA A 665 4.34 -25.07 31.44
C ALA A 665 5.23 -25.48 30.27
N HIS A 666 5.33 -24.76 29.15
CA HIS A 666 6.24 -25.13 28.05
C HIS A 666 7.09 -23.94 27.63
N SER A 667 8.23 -23.79 28.31
CA SER A 667 9.35 -22.98 27.82
C SER A 667 9.77 -23.48 26.42
N PRO A 668 9.78 -22.65 25.38
CA PRO A 668 10.59 -22.94 24.21
C PRO A 668 12.03 -22.70 24.67
N PHE A 669 12.88 -23.72 24.56
CA PHE A 669 14.26 -23.76 25.09
C PHE A 669 14.38 -24.04 26.61
N GLY A 670 13.93 -25.21 27.07
CA GLY A 670 14.18 -25.67 28.45
C GLY A 670 14.14 -27.18 28.60
N ARG A 671 15.29 -27.76 28.98
CA ARG A 671 15.63 -29.17 29.24
C ARG A 671 14.54 -30.01 29.96
N THR A 672 14.03 -31.06 29.31
CA THR A 672 13.50 -32.25 29.99
C THR A 672 13.65 -33.52 29.12
N SER A 673 14.80 -34.21 29.25
CA SER A 673 15.03 -35.66 29.06
C SER A 673 16.55 -35.92 28.93
N PRO A 674 17.12 -36.99 29.52
CA PRO A 674 18.56 -37.19 29.54
C PRO A 674 19.12 -37.46 28.15
N ARG A 675 20.29 -36.84 27.89
CA ARG A 675 21.13 -36.93 26.68
C ARG A 675 21.07 -38.28 25.97
N SER A 676 20.61 -38.26 24.72
CA SER A 676 21.30 -38.94 23.61
C SER A 676 22.00 -37.87 22.77
N GLU A 677 23.27 -38.09 22.48
CA GLU A 677 24.14 -37.17 21.77
C GLU A 677 23.74 -37.04 20.30
N GLY A 678 23.64 -35.80 19.78
CA GLY A 678 23.71 -35.53 18.34
C GLY A 678 22.52 -34.85 17.68
N SER A 679 22.08 -33.67 18.12
CA SER A 679 21.25 -32.78 17.30
C SER A 679 21.71 -31.32 17.40
N PRO A 680 21.85 -30.57 16.27
CA PRO A 680 22.34 -29.19 16.30
C PRO A 680 21.26 -28.22 16.79
N SER A 681 21.62 -27.34 17.72
CA SER A 681 20.77 -26.27 18.25
C SER A 681 20.43 -25.21 17.20
N MET A 682 19.14 -24.91 17.07
CA MET A 682 18.51 -23.92 16.18
C MET A 682 18.97 -22.47 16.49
N GLU A 683 19.78 -21.87 15.60
CA GLU A 683 19.98 -20.42 15.51
C GLU A 683 19.25 -19.90 14.26
N LEU A 684 17.93 -19.64 14.36
CA LEU A 684 17.23 -18.81 13.38
C LEU A 684 17.57 -17.34 13.68
N GLN A 685 18.16 -16.62 12.71
CA GLN A 685 18.71 -15.28 12.91
C GLN A 685 17.67 -14.14 12.97
N GLY A 686 16.38 -14.44 13.07
CA GLY A 686 15.35 -13.46 13.39
C GLY A 686 13.93 -13.96 13.11
N ILE A 687 13.06 -13.85 14.11
CA ILE A 687 11.61 -14.04 13.97
C ILE A 687 10.99 -12.64 13.91
N LEU A 688 10.24 -12.35 12.85
CA LEU A 688 9.46 -11.10 12.77
C LEU A 688 7.99 -11.42 13.00
N LEU A 689 7.53 -11.16 14.21
CA LEU A 689 6.11 -11.17 14.55
C LEU A 689 5.59 -9.75 14.38
N THR A 690 4.66 -9.58 13.45
CA THR A 690 3.95 -8.31 13.27
C THR A 690 2.77 -8.30 14.21
N GLY A 691 3.03 -7.92 15.47
CA GLY A 691 2.02 -7.75 16.50
C GLY A 691 2.30 -6.49 17.30
N CYS A 692 1.25 -5.73 17.58
CA CYS A 692 1.29 -4.42 18.22
C CYS A 692 1.91 -4.48 19.63
N CYS A 693 3.22 -4.29 19.73
CA CYS A 693 3.91 -3.77 20.90
C CYS A 693 5.21 -3.10 20.43
N SER A 694 5.29 -1.77 20.56
CA SER A 694 6.49 -0.98 20.27
C SER A 694 7.69 -1.25 21.22
N ASN A 695 7.87 -2.47 21.73
CA ASN A 695 8.96 -2.84 22.63
C ASN A 695 9.47 -4.29 22.51
N LEU A 696 9.14 -5.07 21.47
CA LEU A 696 9.73 -6.40 21.26
C LEU A 696 10.55 -6.49 19.97
N LEU A 697 11.67 -5.75 19.92
CA LEU A 697 12.79 -6.07 19.03
C LEU A 697 13.80 -6.89 19.82
N VAL A 698 13.82 -8.21 19.60
CA VAL A 698 14.84 -9.09 20.18
C VAL A 698 16.16 -8.85 19.44
N ALA A 699 16.96 -7.92 19.96
CA ALA A 699 18.38 -7.81 19.66
C ALA A 699 19.15 -8.83 20.50
N ASN A 700 19.73 -9.83 19.86
CA ASN A 700 20.56 -10.84 20.50
C ASN A 700 21.94 -10.24 20.86
N ARG A 701 22.06 -9.60 22.03
CA ARG A 701 23.37 -9.27 22.64
C ARG A 701 23.66 -10.26 23.77
N ARG A 702 24.46 -11.29 23.50
CA ARG A 702 25.10 -12.10 24.55
C ARG A 702 26.15 -11.26 25.27
N CYS A 703 25.83 -10.79 26.48
CA CYS A 703 26.81 -10.50 27.51
C CYS A 703 27.45 -11.82 27.99
N LYS A 704 28.73 -12.03 27.69
CA LYS A 704 29.53 -13.08 28.34
C LYS A 704 30.00 -12.56 29.70
N LEU A 705 29.34 -13.00 30.77
CA LEU A 705 29.94 -13.08 32.10
C LEU A 705 30.88 -14.29 32.13
N ALA A 706 32.15 -14.05 32.44
CA ALA A 706 33.18 -15.06 32.58
C ALA A 706 33.03 -15.84 33.89
N PRO A 707 33.42 -17.14 33.94
CA PRO A 707 33.83 -17.77 35.17
C PRO A 707 35.36 -17.95 35.24
N ASN A 708 35.88 -17.77 36.45
CA ASN A 708 37.26 -17.98 36.87
C ASN A 708 37.77 -19.40 36.57
N SER A 709 39.00 -19.52 36.05
CA SER A 709 40.05 -20.36 36.66
C SER A 709 41.41 -20.14 35.97
N THR A 710 42.44 -20.55 36.70
CA THR A 710 43.85 -20.17 36.73
C THR A 710 44.79 -20.82 35.68
N SER A 711 45.82 -20.04 35.30
CA SER A 711 47.24 -20.42 35.12
C SER A 711 47.79 -20.87 33.75
N PHE A 712 49.05 -20.44 33.53
CA PHE A 712 50.07 -20.86 32.54
C PHE A 712 49.78 -20.58 31.04
N ALA A 713 50.72 -20.33 30.14
CA ALA A 713 52.05 -19.71 30.08
C ALA A 713 52.45 -19.73 28.58
N PHE A 714 53.17 -18.72 28.10
CA PHE A 714 54.09 -18.74 26.93
C PHE A 714 53.62 -19.29 25.55
N ARG A 715 53.66 -18.48 24.47
CA ARG A 715 54.86 -18.22 23.62
C ARG A 715 54.51 -17.65 22.22
N ARG A 716 55.24 -16.58 21.89
CA ARG A 716 55.56 -15.88 20.62
C ARG A 716 55.45 -16.63 19.28
N LYS A 717 55.04 -15.90 18.21
CA LYS A 717 55.87 -15.37 17.08
C LYS A 717 54.94 -14.81 15.98
N SER A 718 54.91 -13.51 15.68
CA SER A 718 55.80 -12.69 14.83
C SER A 718 55.68 -12.91 13.31
N SER A 719 55.04 -11.97 12.60
CA SER A 719 55.49 -11.43 11.30
C SER A 719 54.60 -10.27 10.83
N SER A 720 55.15 -9.06 10.81
CA SER A 720 54.77 -7.92 9.95
C SER A 720 55.83 -7.83 8.81
N PRO A 721 55.89 -6.84 7.87
CA PRO A 721 55.06 -5.63 7.65
C PRO A 721 54.80 -5.24 6.15
N LYS A 722 54.23 -4.03 5.92
CA LYS A 722 54.23 -3.17 4.69
C LYS A 722 53.13 -3.48 3.64
N ALA A 723 52.45 -2.55 2.97
CA ALA A 723 52.56 -1.10 2.81
C ALA A 723 51.24 -0.45 2.31
N GLN A 724 51.08 0.85 2.65
CA GLN A 724 50.60 1.97 1.82
C GLN A 724 49.18 1.96 1.22
N THR A 725 48.33 2.67 1.95
CA THR A 725 47.23 3.54 1.52
C THR A 725 47.62 4.55 0.42
N ASN A 726 46.78 4.66 -0.62
CA ASN A 726 46.50 5.90 -1.37
C ASN A 726 45.26 5.73 -2.27
N LEU A 727 44.60 6.86 -2.54
CA LEU A 727 43.47 7.14 -3.46
C LEU A 727 42.10 7.28 -2.77
N LYS A 728 41.76 8.49 -2.31
CA LYS A 728 41.07 9.58 -3.05
C LYS A 728 39.65 9.20 -3.50
N LEU A 729 38.69 9.62 -2.68
CA LEU A 729 37.26 9.61 -2.93
C LEU A 729 36.86 11.06 -3.28
N ASP A 730 36.89 11.41 -4.56
CA ASP A 730 36.21 12.61 -5.08
C ASP A 730 35.19 12.15 -6.13
N HIS A 731 34.01 12.76 -6.07
CA HIS A 731 32.83 12.60 -6.94
C HIS A 731 31.84 11.45 -6.64
N ILE A 732 31.11 11.57 -5.53
CA ILE A 732 29.67 11.23 -5.51
C ILE A 732 28.93 12.42 -4.87
N GLN A 733 28.64 13.44 -5.67
CA GLN A 733 27.68 14.47 -5.28
C GLN A 733 26.98 15.04 -6.51
N GLN A 734 26.25 14.18 -7.22
CA GLN A 734 25.30 14.61 -8.25
C GLN A 734 24.31 13.48 -8.62
N SER A 735 23.48 13.02 -7.68
CA SER A 735 22.25 12.27 -8.02
C SER A 735 21.18 12.20 -6.91
N CYS A 736 21.11 13.18 -6.00
CA CYS A 736 20.09 13.21 -4.94
C CYS A 736 19.26 14.50 -4.90
N ASN A 737 19.02 15.13 -6.06
CA ASN A 737 17.99 16.16 -6.19
C ASN A 737 17.08 15.76 -7.35
N ASN A 738 15.98 15.04 -7.06
CA ASN A 738 14.70 15.07 -7.80
C ASN A 738 13.64 14.12 -7.19
N SER A 739 13.39 14.25 -5.88
CA SER A 739 12.21 13.67 -5.24
C SER A 739 11.76 14.50 -4.04
N ALA A 740 11.48 15.78 -4.28
CA ALA A 740 10.84 16.69 -3.32
C ALA A 740 9.74 17.52 -4.02
N SER A 741 8.65 16.82 -4.36
CA SER A 741 7.31 17.39 -4.63
C SER A 741 6.38 16.16 -4.73
N THR A 742 5.59 15.74 -3.77
CA THR A 742 4.73 16.44 -2.81
C THR A 742 4.48 15.50 -1.62
N ALA A 743 5.26 15.63 -0.55
CA ALA A 743 4.81 15.34 0.80
C ALA A 743 4.33 16.68 1.39
N GLY A 744 3.19 17.15 0.90
CA GLY A 744 2.60 18.43 1.28
C GLY A 744 1.38 18.20 2.16
N ALA A 745 1.61 18.02 3.46
CA ALA A 745 0.74 18.41 4.58
C ALA A 745 1.12 17.57 5.81
N LEU A 746 2.10 18.05 6.61
CA LEU A 746 2.31 17.85 8.07
C LEU A 746 3.78 17.94 8.51
N ALA A 747 4.73 18.15 7.58
CA ALA A 747 6.09 18.56 7.93
C ALA A 747 6.23 20.08 7.77
N GLN A 748 5.90 20.85 8.81
CA GLN A 748 6.36 22.23 8.92
C GLN A 748 7.49 22.30 9.96
N ASP A 749 8.60 22.85 9.47
CA ASP A 749 9.73 23.47 10.16
C ASP A 749 10.61 22.61 11.07
N TYR A 750 11.53 21.84 10.46
CA TYR A 750 12.84 21.54 11.06
C TYR A 750 13.95 21.70 10.00
N PRO A 751 15.08 22.36 10.32
CA PRO A 751 16.14 22.64 9.36
C PRO A 751 16.84 21.36 8.86
N SER A 752 17.12 21.34 7.55
CA SER A 752 17.72 20.23 6.81
C SER A 752 19.24 20.09 7.03
N LEU A 753 19.74 18.86 6.86
CA LEU A 753 21.07 18.40 7.23
C LEU A 753 22.17 18.81 6.22
N SER A 754 22.42 20.11 6.07
CA SER A 754 23.62 20.63 5.39
C SER A 754 24.05 21.97 5.99
N SER A 755 24.77 21.94 7.11
CA SER A 755 25.26 23.13 7.81
C SER A 755 26.77 23.33 7.60
N PRO A 756 27.25 24.58 7.48
CA PRO A 756 28.69 24.87 7.59
C PRO A 756 29.20 24.40 8.97
N SER A 757 30.41 23.85 9.03
CA SER A 757 31.01 23.46 10.32
C SER A 757 31.34 24.71 11.12
N TYR A 758 30.72 24.85 12.30
CA TYR A 758 30.93 25.98 13.19
C TYR A 758 32.07 25.67 14.16
N GLY A 759 32.88 26.68 14.51
CA GLY A 759 34.03 26.50 15.42
C GLY A 759 33.67 25.96 16.81
N CYS A 760 32.40 25.95 17.21
CA CYS A 760 31.94 25.32 18.44
C CYS A 760 31.78 23.79 18.36
N GLU A 761 31.86 23.18 17.18
CA GLU A 761 31.69 21.73 17.02
C GLU A 761 32.91 20.94 17.52
N ASP A 762 34.11 21.51 17.40
CA ASP A 762 35.34 20.97 17.99
C ASP A 762 35.59 21.61 19.37
N VAL A 763 35.17 20.89 20.42
CA VAL A 763 35.28 21.31 21.82
C VAL A 763 36.71 21.67 22.21
N SER A 764 37.68 20.92 21.67
CA SER A 764 39.08 21.06 22.07
C SER A 764 39.67 22.40 21.59
N SER A 765 39.41 22.77 20.33
CA SER A 765 39.87 24.05 19.77
C SER A 765 39.02 25.23 20.19
N TYR A 766 37.73 25.03 20.47
CA TYR A 766 36.81 26.07 20.92
C TYR A 766 37.26 26.74 22.23
N TYR A 767 37.91 25.98 23.13
CA TYR A 767 38.42 26.46 24.41
C TYR A 767 39.95 26.68 24.45
N ASP A 768 40.65 26.65 23.31
CA ASP A 768 42.12 26.82 23.29
C ASP A 768 42.58 28.13 23.93
N SER A 769 41.82 29.21 23.71
CA SER A 769 42.16 30.55 24.18
C SER A 769 41.98 30.77 25.69
N VAL A 770 41.41 29.81 26.42
CA VAL A 770 41.17 29.89 27.88
C VAL A 770 42.12 29.02 28.71
N ARG A 771 42.98 28.22 28.07
CA ARG A 771 43.91 27.31 28.76
C ARG A 771 44.82 28.06 29.73
N GLY A 772 44.88 27.60 30.97
CA GLY A 772 45.77 28.13 32.02
C GLY A 772 45.30 29.39 32.76
N LEU A 773 44.15 29.99 32.38
CA LEU A 773 43.60 31.16 33.06
C LEU A 773 42.77 30.78 34.30
N LYS A 774 42.72 31.64 35.31
CA LYS A 774 41.90 31.47 36.53
C LYS A 774 41.21 32.76 36.95
N GLY A 775 40.17 32.66 37.80
CA GLY A 775 39.46 33.79 38.40
C GLY A 775 38.85 34.76 37.37
N LYS A 776 38.97 36.07 37.63
CA LYS A 776 38.38 37.11 36.77
C LYS A 776 38.90 37.09 35.32
N ALA A 777 40.14 36.67 35.11
CA ALA A 777 40.73 36.56 33.77
C ALA A 777 40.06 35.44 32.95
N LEU A 778 39.83 34.28 33.57
CA LEU A 778 39.10 33.17 32.96
C LEU A 778 37.65 33.57 32.64
N LYS A 779 36.95 34.20 33.60
CA LYS A 779 35.58 34.70 33.38
C LYS A 779 35.50 35.67 32.19
N LYS A 780 36.42 36.62 32.09
CA LYS A 780 36.46 37.60 31.00
C LYS A 780 36.71 36.95 29.64
N LYS A 781 37.62 35.98 29.58
CA LYS A 781 37.97 35.29 28.34
C LYS A 781 36.85 34.35 27.89
N LEU A 782 36.25 33.58 28.80
CA LEU A 782 35.08 32.74 28.50
C LEU A 782 33.90 33.56 27.97
N HIS A 783 33.62 34.71 28.58
CA HIS A 783 32.59 35.63 28.07
C HIS A 783 32.85 35.99 26.60
N SER A 784 34.09 36.33 26.21
CA SER A 784 34.42 36.69 24.82
C SER A 784 34.22 35.56 23.81
N VAL A 785 34.25 34.30 24.27
CA VAL A 785 34.03 33.10 23.46
C VAL A 785 32.53 32.83 23.29
N ILE A 786 31.76 32.89 24.38
CA ILE A 786 30.34 32.46 24.39
C ILE A 786 29.34 33.57 24.06
N SER A 787 29.71 34.85 24.23
CA SER A 787 28.78 35.97 24.02
C SER A 787 28.42 36.17 22.55
N LYS A 788 29.28 35.73 21.63
CA LYS A 788 29.02 35.71 20.19
C LYS A 788 28.17 34.48 19.83
N HIS A 789 26.85 34.63 19.86
CA HIS A 789 25.92 33.57 19.51
C HIS A 789 24.78 34.09 18.64
N HIS A 790 24.17 33.17 17.89
CA HIS A 790 22.99 33.47 17.08
C HIS A 790 21.76 33.57 17.97
N SER A 791 21.04 34.70 17.91
CA SER A 791 19.82 34.92 18.69
C SER A 791 18.60 34.41 17.93
N LEU A 792 17.85 33.50 18.55
CA LEU A 792 16.57 33.02 18.00
C LEU A 792 15.43 34.00 18.27
N SER A 793 14.39 33.95 17.44
CA SER A 793 13.11 34.60 17.72
C SER A 793 12.34 33.85 18.81
N TYR A 794 11.45 34.55 19.50
CA TYR A 794 10.65 33.96 20.57
C TYR A 794 9.75 32.80 20.07
N LYS A 795 9.38 32.78 18.79
CA LYS A 795 8.58 31.71 18.19
C LYS A 795 9.42 30.45 17.95
N GLU A 796 10.62 30.60 17.39
CA GLU A 796 11.54 29.50 17.07
C GLU A 796 11.97 28.70 18.30
N VAL A 797 12.01 29.35 19.48
CA VAL A 797 12.30 28.66 20.75
C VAL A 797 11.35 27.49 21.00
N TRP A 798 10.06 27.59 20.64
CA TRP A 798 9.12 26.49 20.83
C TRP A 798 9.52 25.23 20.05
N ASP A 799 9.98 25.42 18.82
CA ASP A 799 10.34 24.31 17.95
C ASP A 799 11.72 23.76 18.32
N ALA A 800 12.65 24.63 18.75
CA ALA A 800 13.91 24.22 19.33
C ALA A 800 13.73 23.32 20.56
N LEU A 801 12.87 23.68 21.51
CA LEU A 801 12.62 22.86 22.72
C LEU A 801 11.99 21.50 22.40
N LYS A 802 11.08 21.44 21.42
CA LYS A 802 10.51 20.15 20.97
C LYS A 802 11.57 19.19 20.44
N PHE A 803 12.67 19.72 19.91
CA PHE A 803 13.78 18.92 19.39
C PHE A 803 14.84 18.64 20.47
N LEU A 804 15.23 19.64 21.26
CA LEU A 804 16.29 19.56 22.24
C LEU A 804 15.92 18.71 23.46
N ASP A 805 14.70 18.89 23.98
CA ASP A 805 14.22 18.25 25.20
C ASP A 805 13.22 17.12 24.89
N ALA A 806 13.38 16.48 23.71
CA ALA A 806 12.57 15.34 23.30
C ALA A 806 12.79 14.12 24.20
N ALA A 807 11.71 13.40 24.54
CA ALA A 807 11.77 12.25 25.44
C ALA A 807 12.66 11.10 24.92
N ASN A 808 12.70 10.90 23.60
CA ASN A 808 13.73 10.06 22.98
C ASN A 808 14.90 10.92 22.52
N VAL A 809 16.00 10.87 23.28
CA VAL A 809 17.19 11.66 23.01
C VAL A 809 17.88 11.21 21.73
N ASP A 810 17.94 9.91 21.41
CA ASP A 810 18.63 9.42 20.21
C ASP A 810 17.87 9.70 18.90
N ARG A 811 16.54 9.82 18.96
CA ARG A 811 15.67 10.15 17.81
C ARG A 811 14.66 11.26 18.13
N PRO A 812 15.12 12.52 18.26
CA PRO A 812 14.26 13.64 18.71
C PRO A 812 13.12 13.99 17.74
N GLN A 813 13.30 13.77 16.43
CA GLN A 813 12.27 14.02 15.40
C GLN A 813 11.14 12.99 15.42
N ALA A 814 11.44 11.74 15.79
CA ALA A 814 10.44 10.67 15.90
C ALA A 814 9.70 10.69 17.24
N SER A 815 10.25 11.36 18.26
CA SER A 815 9.59 11.48 19.56
C SER A 815 8.35 12.37 19.48
N SER A 816 7.19 11.86 19.92
CA SER A 816 5.96 12.65 20.07
C SER A 816 5.86 13.39 21.42
N ARG A 817 6.80 13.12 22.34
CA ARG A 817 6.83 13.66 23.71
C ARG A 817 8.13 14.43 24.01
N ILE A 818 8.07 15.31 25.01
CA ILE A 818 9.19 16.06 25.60
C ILE A 818 9.26 15.79 27.11
N ILE A 819 10.41 16.04 27.74
CA ILE A 819 10.57 15.90 29.20
C ILE A 819 10.54 17.28 29.85
N GLU A 820 9.69 17.48 30.84
CA GLU A 820 9.60 18.71 31.63
C GLU A 820 10.66 18.76 32.73
N ILE A 821 11.30 19.91 32.94
CA ILE A 821 12.49 20.04 33.82
C ILE A 821 12.20 19.83 35.32
N TYR A 822 11.06 20.30 35.83
CA TYR A 822 10.74 20.22 37.26
C TYR A 822 9.84 19.03 37.64
N SER A 823 9.02 18.54 36.71
CA SER A 823 8.13 17.39 36.93
C SER A 823 8.79 16.07 36.52
N LEU A 824 9.81 16.12 35.66
CA LEU A 824 10.47 14.96 35.04
C LEU A 824 9.51 14.05 34.25
N ARG A 825 8.31 14.53 33.91
CA ARG A 825 7.30 13.78 33.17
C ARG A 825 7.48 13.98 31.67
N ALA A 826 7.21 12.91 30.92
CA ALA A 826 7.13 12.99 29.47
C ALA A 826 5.75 13.51 29.05
N VAL A 827 5.66 14.66 28.37
CA VAL A 827 4.41 15.32 27.95
C VAL A 827 4.36 15.50 26.43
N SER A 828 3.17 15.49 25.84
CA SER A 828 3.01 15.62 24.37
C SER A 828 3.53 16.97 23.85
N LYS A 829 4.24 16.94 22.70
CA LYS A 829 4.68 18.15 21.98
C LYS A 829 3.52 19.08 21.60
N ASN A 830 2.32 18.53 21.41
CA ASN A 830 1.12 19.27 20.98
C ASN A 830 0.45 20.07 22.12
N LEU A 831 0.95 19.93 23.35
CA LEU A 831 0.49 20.67 24.53
C LEU A 831 1.32 21.93 24.80
N ALA A 832 2.23 22.31 23.89
CA ALA A 832 3.02 23.53 23.97
C ALA A 832 2.12 24.78 24.12
N GLY A 833 2.30 25.53 25.21
CA GLY A 833 1.60 26.79 25.47
C GLY A 833 0.13 26.66 25.85
N LYS A 834 -0.37 25.44 26.08
CA LYS A 834 -1.76 25.19 26.52
C LYS A 834 -1.85 25.20 28.06
N PRO A 835 -3.00 25.58 28.66
CA PRO A 835 -3.18 25.62 30.11
C PRO A 835 -2.89 24.30 30.83
N ASN A 836 -3.26 23.17 30.22
CA ASN A 836 -3.04 21.82 30.76
C ASN A 836 -1.79 21.15 30.17
N GLY A 837 -0.80 21.95 29.79
CA GLY A 837 0.36 21.51 29.03
C GLY A 837 1.67 21.98 29.64
N TRP A 838 2.60 22.37 28.78
CA TRP A 838 3.91 22.85 29.19
C TRP A 838 4.19 24.23 28.59
N ASN A 839 4.97 25.03 29.31
CA ASN A 839 5.42 26.35 28.90
C ASN A 839 6.95 26.45 28.90
N ARG A 840 7.45 27.51 28.30
CA ARG A 840 8.87 27.88 28.33
C ARG A 840 9.20 28.47 29.70
N GLU A 841 10.02 27.76 30.45
CA GLU A 841 10.56 28.23 31.72
C GLU A 841 11.88 28.96 31.49
N HIS A 842 11.99 30.15 32.07
CA HIS A 842 13.23 30.92 32.10
C HIS A 842 13.95 30.62 33.41
N LEU A 843 15.00 29.82 33.38
CA LEU A 843 15.74 29.44 34.59
C LEU A 843 16.26 30.68 35.32
N TRP A 844 16.76 31.68 34.59
CA TRP A 844 16.94 33.05 35.09
C TRP A 844 15.65 33.87 34.81
N PRO A 845 14.85 34.25 35.83
CA PRO A 845 13.60 34.97 35.65
C PRO A 845 13.81 36.39 35.13
N ARG A 846 12.80 36.90 34.43
CA ARG A 846 12.80 38.26 33.89
C ARG A 846 12.94 39.35 34.95
N SER A 847 12.37 39.14 36.13
CA SER A 847 12.42 40.08 37.25
C SER A 847 13.84 40.36 37.75
N TYR A 848 14.82 39.50 37.47
CA TYR A 848 16.23 39.70 37.80
C TYR A 848 17.01 40.37 36.66
N GLY A 849 16.35 41.24 35.89
CA GLY A 849 17.00 42.16 34.96
C GLY A 849 17.17 41.68 33.51
N LEU A 850 16.41 40.68 33.05
CA LEU A 850 16.39 40.30 31.62
C LEU A 850 15.51 41.28 30.83
N ASN A 851 16.07 42.43 30.45
CA ASN A 851 15.31 43.57 29.93
C ASN A 851 15.14 43.60 28.39
N GLY A 852 15.27 42.46 27.70
CA GLY A 852 15.13 42.35 26.25
C GLY A 852 16.39 41.83 25.55
N GLY A 853 16.25 41.33 24.33
CA GLY A 853 17.38 40.88 23.49
C GLY A 853 17.70 39.37 23.58
N PRO A 854 18.90 38.95 23.12
CA PRO A 854 19.28 37.53 22.99
C PRO A 854 19.16 36.71 24.28
N SER A 855 19.28 37.36 25.44
CA SER A 855 19.17 36.71 26.75
C SER A 855 17.77 36.14 27.07
N LEU A 856 16.72 36.63 26.39
CA LEU A 856 15.34 36.16 26.58
C LEU A 856 15.00 34.92 25.73
N THR A 857 15.80 34.62 24.71
CA THR A 857 15.61 33.49 23.78
C THR A 857 16.77 32.50 23.83
N ASP A 858 17.69 32.66 24.78
CA ASP A 858 18.85 31.79 24.96
C ASP A 858 18.41 30.37 25.39
N LEU A 859 18.69 29.35 24.58
CA LEU A 859 18.27 27.96 24.81
C LEU A 859 19.05 27.32 25.95
N HIS A 860 20.19 27.87 26.38
CA HIS A 860 20.85 27.42 27.62
C HIS A 860 20.11 27.89 28.87
N ASN A 861 19.26 28.93 28.76
CA ASN A 861 18.45 29.46 29.85
C ASN A 861 16.99 28.96 29.84
N ILE A 862 16.50 28.45 28.71
CA ILE A 862 15.10 28.06 28.54
C ILE A 862 14.93 26.55 28.56
N ARG A 863 13.98 26.07 29.37
CA ARG A 863 13.59 24.66 29.45
C ARG A 863 12.07 24.49 29.39
N PRO A 864 11.54 23.34 28.95
CA PRO A 864 10.11 23.06 29.08
C PRO A 864 9.73 22.76 30.54
N ALA A 865 8.65 23.34 31.04
CA ALA A 865 8.10 23.04 32.36
C ALA A 865 6.57 23.02 32.32
N ASP A 866 5.94 22.23 33.18
CA ASP A 866 4.49 22.24 33.40
C ASP A 866 4.01 23.67 33.73
N VAL A 867 2.87 24.10 33.19
CA VAL A 867 2.36 25.47 33.36
C VAL A 867 2.13 25.84 34.83
N ASN A 868 1.60 24.90 35.62
CA ASN A 868 1.29 25.14 37.04
C ASN A 868 2.56 25.15 37.88
N VAL A 869 3.51 24.26 37.59
CA VAL A 869 4.81 24.23 38.28
C VAL A 869 5.63 25.49 37.97
N ASN A 870 5.63 25.94 36.72
CA ASN A 870 6.26 27.18 36.29
C ASN A 870 5.64 28.39 37.03
N SER A 871 4.31 28.47 37.11
CA SER A 871 3.61 29.51 37.87
C SER A 871 3.98 29.51 39.37
N SER A 872 4.07 28.34 40.01
CA SER A 872 4.46 28.18 41.42
C SER A 872 5.94 28.55 41.68
N ARG A 873 6.83 28.27 40.71
CA ARG A 873 8.23 28.68 40.77
C ARG A 873 8.35 30.20 40.72
N GLY A 874 7.64 30.85 39.80
CA GLY A 874 7.63 32.31 39.67
C GLY A 874 9.03 32.92 39.53
N ASN A 875 9.38 33.81 40.47
CA ASN A 875 10.69 34.48 40.54
C ASN A 875 11.55 34.04 41.73
N LYS A 876 11.29 32.87 42.31
CA LYS A 876 12.07 32.36 43.46
C LYS A 876 13.50 32.02 43.03
N TYR A 877 14.47 32.33 43.88
CA TYR A 877 15.87 32.01 43.63
C TYR A 877 16.18 30.55 44.00
N TYR A 878 17.17 29.97 43.32
CA TYR A 878 17.56 28.58 43.57
C TYR A 878 18.31 28.44 44.89
N GLY A 879 17.80 27.55 45.74
CA GLY A 879 18.36 27.26 47.05
C GLY A 879 17.54 26.20 47.79
N GLU A 880 18.19 25.43 48.66
CA GLU A 880 17.52 24.47 49.53
C GLU A 880 16.74 25.19 50.65
N CYS A 881 15.62 24.59 51.08
CA CYS A 881 14.91 25.05 52.26
C CYS A 881 15.81 24.93 53.51
N ARG A 882 15.61 25.82 54.49
CA ARG A 882 16.26 25.63 55.80
C ARG A 882 15.53 24.53 56.56
N GLU A 883 16.27 23.57 57.13
CA GLU A 883 15.75 22.37 57.83
C GLU A 883 14.74 22.63 58.97
N LYS A 884 14.59 23.89 59.42
CA LYS A 884 13.67 24.31 60.50
C LYS A 884 12.58 25.31 60.07
N SER A 885 12.37 25.52 58.77
CA SER A 885 11.30 26.40 58.28
C SER A 885 9.95 25.67 58.27
N ILE A 886 8.98 26.16 59.05
CA ILE A 886 7.58 25.65 59.06
C ILE A 886 6.88 25.92 57.70
N GLN A 887 7.48 26.71 56.82
CA GLN A 887 6.90 27.18 55.55
C GLN A 887 7.44 26.46 54.30
N CYS A 888 8.32 25.46 54.45
CA CYS A 888 8.81 24.70 53.30
C CYS A 888 7.82 23.62 52.86
N LEU A 889 7.36 23.68 51.60
CA LEU A 889 6.46 22.71 51.00
C LEU A 889 7.22 21.68 50.16
N LYS A 890 6.88 20.39 50.36
CA LYS A 890 7.41 19.24 49.63
C LYS A 890 6.29 18.22 49.38
N PRO A 891 5.91 17.91 48.13
CA PRO A 891 6.41 18.50 46.88
C PRO A 891 6.01 19.98 46.72
N ALA A 892 6.79 20.72 45.92
CA ALA A 892 6.59 22.16 45.74
C ALA A 892 5.29 22.53 44.99
N ASN A 893 4.75 21.61 44.21
CA ASN A 893 3.42 21.66 43.61
C ASN A 893 2.93 20.23 43.35
N LYS A 894 1.61 20.02 43.16
CA LYS A 894 1.01 18.70 42.94
C LYS A 894 1.58 17.99 41.71
N GLU A 895 1.88 18.73 40.65
CA GLU A 895 2.42 18.21 39.39
C GLU A 895 3.95 18.13 39.36
N ALA A 896 4.65 18.63 40.38
CA ALA A 896 6.11 18.61 40.47
C ALA A 896 6.63 17.25 41.00
N SER A 897 7.92 16.96 40.78
CA SER A 897 8.54 15.76 41.33
C SER A 897 8.46 15.75 42.88
N PRO A 898 8.30 14.58 43.54
CA PRO A 898 8.17 14.48 45.00
C PRO A 898 9.30 15.11 45.81
N ASP A 899 10.49 15.22 45.23
CA ASP A 899 11.71 15.75 45.84
C ASP A 899 11.93 17.27 45.59
N THR A 900 10.97 17.94 44.96
CA THR A 900 10.97 19.41 44.82
C THR A 900 10.56 20.11 46.10
N GLU A 901 11.22 21.20 46.43
CA GLU A 901 10.96 21.97 47.64
C GLU A 901 10.76 23.45 47.30
N THR A 902 9.84 24.12 47.99
CA THR A 902 9.68 25.56 47.84
C THR A 902 9.34 26.24 49.16
N ASP A 903 9.86 27.46 49.31
CA ASP A 903 9.50 28.42 50.36
C ASP A 903 9.06 29.74 49.69
N LYS A 904 8.73 30.77 50.46
CA LYS A 904 8.33 32.11 49.99
C LYS A 904 9.30 32.70 48.97
N GLU A 905 10.60 32.47 49.17
CA GLU A 905 11.67 33.06 48.34
C GLU A 905 12.52 32.02 47.58
N ARG A 906 12.46 30.74 47.99
CA ARG A 906 13.39 29.69 47.56
C ARG A 906 12.70 28.60 46.75
N TRP A 907 13.44 28.05 45.79
CA TRP A 907 13.04 26.89 45.01
C TRP A 907 14.19 25.88 44.91
N ALA A 908 13.94 24.65 45.35
CA ALA A 908 14.84 23.52 45.14
C ALA A 908 14.24 22.59 44.07
N PRO A 909 14.88 22.46 42.90
CA PRO A 909 14.44 21.55 41.85
C PRO A 909 14.74 20.08 42.22
N PRO A 910 14.21 19.12 41.44
CA PRO A 910 14.49 17.70 41.65
C PRO A 910 16.00 17.43 41.65
N THR A 911 16.43 16.49 42.49
CA THR A 911 17.85 16.14 42.68
C THR A 911 18.58 15.79 41.38
N GLN A 912 17.87 15.18 40.42
CA GLN A 912 18.41 14.73 39.12
C GLN A 912 18.76 15.85 38.13
N VAL A 913 18.32 17.10 38.38
CA VAL A 913 18.52 18.24 37.46
C VAL A 913 19.16 19.44 38.16
N ARG A 914 19.62 19.27 39.40
CA ARG A 914 20.22 20.35 40.19
C ARG A 914 21.52 20.85 39.55
N GLY A 915 22.34 19.94 39.03
CA GLY A 915 23.57 20.25 38.30
C GLY A 915 23.30 20.97 36.99
N ASP A 916 22.32 20.49 36.22
CA ASP A 916 21.91 21.10 34.94
C ASP A 916 21.50 22.56 35.12
N ILE A 917 20.68 22.84 36.14
CA ILE A 917 20.23 24.19 36.46
C ILE A 917 21.39 25.04 36.96
N ALA A 918 22.29 24.49 37.80
CA ALA A 918 23.46 25.22 38.27
C ALA A 918 24.36 25.66 37.12
N ARG A 919 24.65 24.77 36.16
CA ARG A 919 25.46 25.08 34.98
C ARG A 919 24.78 26.08 34.05
N ALA A 920 23.46 26.02 33.88
CA ALA A 920 22.70 27.00 33.10
C ALA A 920 22.78 28.42 33.72
N ILE A 921 22.65 28.52 35.04
CA ILE A 921 22.70 29.79 35.77
C ILE A 921 24.13 30.36 35.81
N MET A 922 25.15 29.51 35.98
CA MET A 922 26.55 29.91 35.85
C MET A 922 26.89 30.43 34.45
N TYR A 923 26.37 29.77 33.41
CA TYR A 923 26.49 30.24 32.02
C TYR A 923 25.89 31.63 31.85
N MET A 924 24.68 31.88 32.35
CA MET A 924 24.04 33.21 32.27
C MET A 924 24.88 34.30 32.94
N ALA A 925 25.48 34.01 34.09
CA ALA A 925 26.34 34.94 34.84
C ALA A 925 27.71 35.21 34.16
N VAL A 926 28.16 34.36 33.23
CA VAL A 926 29.37 34.60 32.43
C VAL A 926 29.03 35.24 31.09
N CYS A 927 27.99 34.74 30.40
CA CYS A 927 27.58 35.24 29.09
C CYS A 927 27.08 36.69 29.16
N TYR A 928 26.37 37.07 30.25
CA TYR A 928 25.74 38.39 30.38
C TYR A 928 26.21 39.20 31.60
N GLY A 929 27.24 38.75 32.31
CA GLY A 929 27.69 39.33 33.58
C GLY A 929 28.97 40.18 33.55
N LEU A 930 29.41 40.65 32.38
CA LEU A 930 30.49 41.65 32.28
C LEU A 930 29.95 43.05 32.03
N GLN A 931 30.53 44.03 32.72
CA GLN A 931 30.17 45.44 32.67
C GLN A 931 30.66 46.06 31.35
N GLN A 932 29.74 46.18 30.39
CA GLN A 932 29.92 46.85 29.10
C GLN A 932 28.76 47.84 28.86
N PRO A 933 28.93 48.89 28.04
CA PRO A 933 27.83 49.78 27.67
C PRO A 933 26.71 48.98 26.99
N GLY A 934 25.55 48.85 27.63
CA GLY A 934 24.43 48.01 27.16
C GLY A 934 24.40 46.55 27.64
N GLY A 935 25.33 46.14 28.51
CA GLY A 935 25.35 44.80 29.13
C GLY A 935 24.37 44.64 30.30
N LEU A 936 23.88 43.41 30.53
CA LEU A 936 22.84 43.12 31.54
C LEU A 936 23.37 43.02 32.98
N ASN A 937 24.68 42.90 33.20
CA ASN A 937 25.33 42.79 34.52
C ASN A 937 24.67 41.76 35.44
N LEU A 938 24.54 40.52 34.97
CA LEU A 938 24.02 39.41 35.77
C LEU A 938 25.09 38.88 36.74
N HIS A 939 24.77 38.81 38.03
CA HIS A 939 25.69 38.39 39.09
C HIS A 939 25.12 37.22 39.92
N LEU A 940 26.01 36.35 40.41
CA LEU A 940 25.66 35.33 41.40
C LEU A 940 26.14 35.80 42.76
N SER A 941 25.30 35.66 43.78
CA SER A 941 25.56 36.14 45.14
C SER A 941 24.83 35.25 46.14
N ASP A 942 25.42 35.01 47.31
CA ASP A 942 24.73 34.32 48.41
C ASP A 942 23.67 35.21 49.09
N SER A 943 23.51 36.46 48.65
CA SER A 943 22.47 37.39 49.10
C SER A 943 21.74 38.01 47.89
N PRO A 944 20.89 37.24 47.18
CA PRO A 944 20.27 37.67 45.93
C PRO A 944 19.37 38.91 46.13
N SER A 945 19.47 39.87 45.21
CA SER A 945 18.73 41.13 45.21
C SER A 945 18.22 41.46 43.81
N PHE A 946 16.96 41.89 43.72
CA PHE A 946 16.36 42.35 42.47
C PHE A 946 17.04 43.61 41.93
N GLU A 947 17.45 44.53 42.81
CA GLU A 947 18.07 45.81 42.43
C GLU A 947 19.45 45.62 41.80
N HIS A 948 20.20 44.64 42.30
CA HIS A 948 21.56 44.33 41.85
C HIS A 948 21.62 43.23 40.79
N ARG A 949 20.46 42.71 40.34
CA ARG A 949 20.35 41.61 39.35
C ARG A 949 21.13 40.37 39.78
N GLU A 950 21.04 40.06 41.07
CA GLU A 950 21.73 38.94 41.70
C GLU A 950 20.79 37.76 41.92
N MET A 951 21.15 36.57 41.41
CA MET A 951 20.31 35.37 41.52
C MET A 951 21.11 34.15 42.00
N GLY A 952 20.44 33.32 42.82
CA GLY A 952 20.86 31.97 43.19
C GLY A 952 22.00 31.98 44.21
N LEU A 953 21.88 31.12 45.23
CA LEU A 953 22.92 31.01 46.25
C LEU A 953 24.17 30.39 45.62
N LEU A 954 25.21 31.21 45.40
CA LEU A 954 26.45 30.78 44.73
C LEU A 954 27.05 29.54 45.41
N SER A 955 27.06 29.50 46.74
CA SER A 955 27.49 28.35 47.54
C SER A 955 26.70 27.07 47.23
N THR A 956 25.38 27.19 47.04
CA THR A 956 24.49 26.06 46.73
C THR A 956 24.66 25.60 45.28
N LEU A 957 24.77 26.53 44.34
CA LEU A 957 24.98 26.21 42.92
C LEU A 957 26.33 25.51 42.68
N LEU A 958 27.39 25.94 43.38
CA LEU A 958 28.68 25.25 43.35
C LEU A 958 28.59 23.83 43.90
N LYS A 959 27.89 23.64 45.03
CA LYS A 959 27.62 22.32 45.62
C LYS A 959 26.85 21.42 44.64
N TRP A 960 25.80 21.93 44.00
CA TRP A 960 25.00 21.17 43.05
C TRP A 960 25.80 20.77 41.80
N ASN A 961 26.66 21.63 41.28
CA ASN A 961 27.53 21.30 40.15
C ASN A 961 28.55 20.19 40.49
N GLU A 962 28.97 20.06 41.75
CA GLU A 962 29.89 18.99 42.19
C GLU A 962 29.18 17.66 42.46
N VAL A 963 27.96 17.71 43.00
CA VAL A 963 27.18 16.52 43.36
C VAL A 963 26.52 15.89 42.13
N ASP A 964 26.15 16.70 41.14
CA ASP A 964 25.42 16.27 39.92
C ASP A 964 26.23 16.61 38.65
N PRO A 965 27.16 15.73 38.20
CA PRO A 965 27.98 15.96 37.02
C PRO A 965 27.17 15.88 35.71
N PRO A 966 27.66 16.46 34.59
CA PRO A 966 26.89 16.51 33.35
C PRO A 966 26.50 15.14 32.79
N SER A 967 25.19 14.94 32.65
CA SER A 967 24.60 13.73 32.09
C SER A 967 24.87 13.61 30.58
N ARG A 968 24.66 12.41 30.01
CA ARG A 968 24.78 12.21 28.56
C ARG A 968 23.78 13.09 27.80
N GLU A 969 22.58 13.21 28.33
CA GLU A 969 21.46 13.96 27.76
C GLU A 969 21.77 15.45 27.72
N GLU A 970 22.37 15.98 28.80
CA GLU A 970 22.79 17.38 28.85
C GLU A 970 23.93 17.69 27.87
N LYS A 971 24.93 16.81 27.76
CA LYS A 971 26.02 16.95 26.77
C LYS A 971 25.49 16.94 25.34
N LEU A 972 24.61 15.99 25.02
CA LEU A 972 23.97 15.92 23.69
C LEU A 972 23.11 17.15 23.39
N ARG A 973 22.45 17.72 24.42
CA ARG A 973 21.73 18.98 24.26
C ARG A 973 22.69 20.14 23.96
N ASN A 974 23.82 20.23 24.67
CA ASN A 974 24.85 21.25 24.43
C ASN A 974 25.40 21.16 22.99
N ASP A 975 25.69 19.94 22.51
CA ASP A 975 26.13 19.68 21.13
C ASP A 975 25.08 20.15 20.11
N ARG A 976 23.80 19.88 20.35
CA ARG A 976 22.71 20.26 19.44
C ARG A 976 22.46 21.76 19.38
N VAL A 977 22.59 22.47 20.52
CA VAL A 977 22.45 23.93 20.56
C VAL A 977 23.55 24.58 19.71
N CYS A 978 24.79 24.09 19.82
CA CYS A 978 25.90 24.53 18.98
C CYS A 978 25.65 24.20 17.50
N LYS A 979 25.27 22.95 17.17
CA LYS A 979 25.16 22.51 15.78
C LYS A 979 23.99 23.15 15.02
N PHE A 980 22.83 23.30 15.65
CA PHE A 980 21.58 23.59 14.93
C PHE A 980 20.95 24.95 15.23
N TYR A 981 21.32 25.63 16.33
CA TYR A 981 20.57 26.79 16.80
C TYR A 981 21.44 28.03 17.11
N GLN A 982 22.09 28.08 18.28
CA GLN A 982 22.76 29.30 18.75
C GLN A 982 24.24 29.38 18.37
N HIS A 983 24.84 28.26 17.93
CA HIS A 983 26.26 28.19 17.55
C HIS A 983 27.24 28.57 18.68
N ASN A 984 26.82 28.39 19.92
CA ASN A 984 27.64 28.49 21.11
C ASN A 984 27.40 27.31 22.05
N ARG A 985 28.30 27.14 23.02
CA ARG A 985 28.26 26.04 24.01
C ARG A 985 28.25 26.58 25.43
N ASN A 986 27.64 25.85 26.34
CA ASN A 986 27.77 26.08 27.77
C ASN A 986 29.10 25.50 28.27
N PRO A 987 30.09 26.33 28.67
CA PRO A 987 31.40 25.85 29.11
C PRO A 987 31.35 25.01 30.37
N PHE A 988 30.33 25.17 31.21
CA PHE A 988 30.21 24.42 32.45
C PHE A 988 29.67 23.00 32.22
N VAL A 989 29.08 22.71 31.06
CA VAL A 989 28.68 21.35 30.65
C VAL A 989 29.88 20.56 30.11
N ASP A 990 30.72 21.23 29.32
CA ASP A 990 31.92 20.62 28.73
C ASP A 990 33.08 20.53 29.74
N HIS A 991 33.24 21.57 30.57
CA HIS A 991 34.27 21.72 31.60
C HIS A 991 33.66 22.18 32.96
N PRO A 992 33.01 21.28 33.72
CA PRO A 992 32.41 21.60 35.02
C PRO A 992 33.39 22.20 36.03
N GLU A 993 34.67 21.88 35.91
CA GLU A 993 35.76 22.39 36.75
C GLU A 993 35.96 23.90 36.66
N TYR A 994 35.54 24.54 35.56
CA TYR A 994 35.64 25.99 35.40
C TYR A 994 34.83 26.76 36.44
N ALA A 995 33.75 26.18 36.97
CA ALA A 995 32.98 26.78 38.05
C ALA A 995 33.85 27.01 39.30
N SER A 996 34.62 25.99 39.69
CA SER A 996 35.55 26.10 40.82
C SER A 996 36.70 27.07 40.54
N LEU A 997 37.22 27.12 39.31
CA LEU A 997 38.32 28.02 38.94
C LEU A 997 37.92 29.51 38.91
N ILE A 998 36.64 29.82 38.74
CA ILE A 998 36.12 31.20 38.69
C ILE A 998 35.70 31.70 40.06
N TRP A 999 34.98 30.88 40.84
CA TRP A 999 34.26 31.33 42.04
C TRP A 999 34.79 30.79 43.38
N LYS A 1000 35.66 29.77 43.42
CA LYS A 1000 36.33 29.40 44.68
C LYS A 1000 37.57 30.28 44.91
N PRO A 1001 37.78 30.85 46.11
CA PRO A 1001 38.99 31.61 46.42
C PRO A 1001 40.22 30.68 46.37
N VAL A 1002 41.28 31.11 45.69
CA VAL A 1002 42.60 30.48 45.78
C VAL A 1002 43.23 30.96 47.08
N THR A 1003 43.19 30.14 48.13
CA THR A 1003 44.09 30.30 49.28
C THR A 1003 45.50 29.93 48.82
N PRO A 1004 46.50 30.83 48.89
CA PRO A 1004 47.87 30.46 48.62
C PRO A 1004 48.42 29.79 49.87
N SER A 1005 48.59 28.47 49.86
CA SER A 1005 49.44 27.80 50.84
C SER A 1005 50.32 26.76 50.17
N HIS A 1006 51.60 27.04 50.32
CA HIS A 1006 52.77 26.22 50.09
C HIS A 1006 52.65 24.75 50.53
N GLN A 1007 53.57 23.96 49.97
CA GLN A 1007 54.12 22.67 50.42
C GLN A 1007 53.36 21.39 50.02
N SER A 1008 53.93 20.75 48.98
CA SER A 1008 54.31 19.34 48.92
C SER A 1008 53.73 18.43 50.00
N PHE A 1009 52.95 17.40 49.63
CA PHE A 1009 53.13 16.06 50.19
C PHE A 1009 52.65 14.97 49.23
N HIS A 1010 53.47 13.92 49.20
CA HIS A 1010 53.34 12.65 48.52
C HIS A 1010 51.94 12.01 48.54
N PHE A 1011 51.63 11.29 47.45
CA PHE A 1011 50.66 10.19 47.45
C PHE A 1011 51.07 9.10 48.45
N PRO A 1012 50.12 8.57 49.24
CA PRO A 1012 50.16 7.16 49.60
C PRO A 1012 48.97 6.42 48.99
N ALA A 1013 49.29 5.33 48.31
CA ALA A 1013 48.38 4.27 47.93
C ALA A 1013 47.60 3.76 49.16
N ARG A 1014 46.31 3.48 48.99
CA ARG A 1014 45.52 2.73 49.98
C ARG A 1014 45.23 1.33 49.46
N LYS A 1015 46.08 0.39 49.86
CA LYS A 1015 45.70 -1.01 50.12
C LYS A 1015 44.72 -1.04 51.29
N GLU A 1016 43.77 -1.98 51.18
CA GLU A 1016 43.13 -2.81 52.22
C GLU A 1016 42.78 -2.26 53.61
N LEU A 1017 41.58 -2.64 54.08
CA LEU A 1017 41.33 -3.48 55.29
C LEU A 1017 39.81 -3.46 55.55
N MET A 1018 39.11 -4.61 55.46
CA MET A 1018 38.75 -5.46 56.61
C MET A 1018 38.49 -4.69 57.92
N LYS A 1019 37.20 -4.52 58.23
CA LYS A 1019 36.60 -4.86 59.53
C LYS A 1019 35.13 -5.19 59.32
#